data_AF-A0A7W2NQC2-F1
#
_entry.id   AF-A0A7W2NQC2-F1
#
_cell.length_a   1.000
_cell.length_b   1.000
_cell.length_c   1.000
_cell.angle_alpha   90.00
_cell.angle_beta   90.00
_cell.angle_gamma   90.00
#
_symmetry.space_group_name_H-M   'P 1'
#
loop_
_entity.id
_entity.type
_entity.pdbx_description
1 polymer ?
#
loop_
_entity_poly.entity_id
_entity_poly.type
_entity_poly.pdbx_seq_one_letter_code
_entity_poly.pdbx_strand_id
1 'polypeptide(L)'
;MINHKAQSENIYASFQHASSQLDGLVAVDYFFAKEISQCLGFYLTHNLADKQTNDMSSEEPSDVSNYVPSDEQLLSNQQQWFHLLIALSASLRDGHSCLPLAQVAGKRLFSDGTSQNAGVNETPINNLVVTTDTKGFIFADLKTLTALMEQLPLANLEQKIEAEQQPIVLSHQRLYLRRYYQFEQELKQLVRERRNSRQRQVESAENIQQAKCELDTIKSIVSTLFPDLAAQNDLPSSAIDWQGVAVANAMNKDFAIIAGGPGTGKTYTVTKLLAALVMLAIADSENSSQASQNLTDESSSDSNLNRANFTAPRIALVAPTGKAAQRLSESITNAVQGFRGSIADQVLDLIPEQAKTLHRLLGVIPDQVNFRHHQENKLAIDILLIDEVSMVDLPMMTRIFRALPATTKVILLGDADQLPSVAVGSVLADFAPRPHLGYSALNHQYLAQVTGYQTLTKDSSVLAADEQYSAGDCVTFLMKSRRFDGEGGIGKIANYVIKGQYQESWQLLQPSEPLSNEKQLTLLSGTIETWLTPLVEQYYLGLCQCEKVEEAFALLAKFRILSSTRKGPQGVESLNALVIDILRNKGVIPFNRFESSNTLYASQPIMISENDYRLGVYNGDIGLLWRNSQGHLMAVFENTQGGYDWIMPSRLPKFETVYAMTIHKTQGSEFEHVVMVLPEQKDNRLLSRELLYTGITRAKLQLSIASSQSVWQSGVNQQVKRHSGLAIN
;
A
#
# COMPACT_ATOMS: atom_id res chain seq x y z
N MET A 1 -11.38 3.87 58.50
CA MET A 1 -10.19 3.00 58.35
C MET A 1 -10.75 1.63 57.98
N ILE A 2 -10.75 1.18 56.73
CA ILE A 2 -9.57 0.87 55.90
C ILE A 2 -9.88 1.28 54.46
N ASN A 3 -9.10 2.24 53.96
CA ASN A 3 -9.11 2.73 52.58
C ASN A 3 -8.08 1.89 51.80
N HIS A 4 -8.44 0.67 51.38
CA HIS A 4 -7.61 -0.05 50.40
C HIS A 4 -7.98 0.43 48.99
N LYS A 5 -7.51 1.63 48.64
CA LYS A 5 -7.08 1.86 47.26
C LYS A 5 -5.98 0.83 47.02
N ALA A 6 -6.29 -0.26 46.31
CA ALA A 6 -5.26 -1.07 45.70
C ALA A 6 -4.49 -0.12 44.76
N GLN A 7 -3.37 0.40 45.24
CA GLN A 7 -2.41 1.09 44.38
C GLN A 7 -2.02 0.06 43.33
N SER A 8 -2.31 0.34 42.07
CA SER A 8 -1.69 -0.41 40.97
C SER A 8 -0.18 -0.27 41.18
N GLU A 9 0.48 -1.32 41.69
CA GLU A 9 1.93 -1.32 41.75
C GLU A 9 2.42 -1.11 40.32
N ASN A 10 3.14 -0.02 40.09
CA ASN A 10 3.71 0.23 38.77
C ASN A 10 4.72 -0.89 38.51
N ILE A 11 4.42 -1.75 37.53
CA ILE A 11 5.27 -2.90 37.12
C ILE A 11 6.72 -2.46 36.94
N TYR A 12 6.94 -1.23 36.47
CA TYR A 12 8.22 -0.56 36.46
C TYR A 12 8.16 0.78 37.18
N ALA A 13 9.14 1.05 38.05
CA ALA A 13 9.28 2.33 38.75
C ALA A 13 9.42 3.55 37.81
N SER A 14 10.04 3.39 36.64
CA SER A 14 10.23 4.45 35.64
C SER A 14 10.44 3.91 34.24
N PHE A 15 10.34 4.78 33.22
CA PHE A 15 10.70 4.44 31.84
C PHE A 15 12.18 4.01 31.72
N GLN A 16 13.10 4.65 32.44
CA GLN A 16 14.52 4.27 32.43
C GLN A 16 14.73 2.85 32.96
N HIS A 17 13.99 2.48 34.01
CA HIS A 17 14.01 1.12 34.54
C HIS A 17 13.47 0.11 33.51
N ALA A 18 12.32 0.40 32.87
CA ALA A 18 11.79 -0.46 31.83
C ALA A 18 12.74 -0.59 30.62
N SER A 19 13.34 0.51 30.17
CA SER A 19 14.29 0.54 29.05
C SER A 19 15.60 -0.19 29.34
N SER A 20 15.99 -0.36 30.61
CA SER A 20 17.14 -1.21 30.96
C SER A 20 16.85 -2.71 30.82
N GLN A 21 15.58 -3.11 30.94
CA GLN A 21 15.14 -4.51 30.90
C GLN A 21 14.56 -4.92 29.53
N LEU A 22 13.98 -3.98 28.79
CA LEU A 22 13.34 -4.20 27.49
C LEU A 22 14.14 -3.49 26.39
N ASP A 23 14.83 -4.26 25.55
CA ASP A 23 15.61 -3.72 24.45
C ASP A 23 14.70 -3.16 23.33
N GLY A 24 15.09 -2.02 22.77
CA GLY A 24 14.33 -1.32 21.73
C GLY A 24 13.00 -0.69 22.20
N LEU A 25 12.73 -0.61 23.51
CA LEU A 25 11.55 0.06 24.05
C LEU A 25 11.56 1.56 23.74
N VAL A 26 10.45 2.06 23.21
CA VAL A 26 10.25 3.49 22.93
C VAL A 26 9.31 4.08 23.97
N ALA A 27 9.56 5.33 24.37
CA ALA A 27 8.78 6.02 25.41
C ALA A 27 7.27 5.96 25.19
N VAL A 28 6.81 6.13 23.94
CA VAL A 28 5.38 6.10 23.62
C VAL A 28 4.72 4.76 23.96
N ASP A 29 5.40 3.62 23.80
CA ASP A 29 4.82 2.31 24.15
C ASP A 29 4.64 2.15 25.65
N TYR A 30 5.65 2.56 26.40
CA TYR A 30 5.66 2.46 27.85
C TYR A 30 4.56 3.33 28.45
N PHE A 31 4.48 4.60 28.04
CA PHE A 31 3.47 5.52 28.57
C PHE A 31 2.06 5.11 28.11
N PHE A 32 1.90 4.65 26.86
CA PHE A 32 0.64 4.08 26.40
C PHE A 32 0.20 2.90 27.28
N ALA A 33 1.07 1.92 27.50
CA ALA A 33 0.75 0.75 28.31
C ALA A 33 0.42 1.13 29.75
N LYS A 34 1.17 2.07 30.34
CA LYS A 34 0.94 2.56 31.70
C LYS A 34 -0.43 3.21 31.86
N GLU A 35 -0.78 4.17 31.00
CA GLU A 35 -2.06 4.87 31.08
C GLU A 35 -3.23 3.92 30.82
N ILE A 36 -3.14 3.05 29.80
CA ILE A 36 -4.21 2.10 29.48
C ILE A 36 -4.37 1.04 30.58
N SER A 37 -3.29 0.50 31.15
CA SER A 37 -3.39 -0.44 32.27
C SER A 37 -4.03 0.18 33.52
N GLN A 38 -3.86 1.49 33.74
CA GLN A 38 -4.54 2.21 34.83
C GLN A 38 -6.03 2.41 34.55
N CYS A 39 -6.41 2.68 33.30
CA CYS A 39 -7.82 2.82 32.91
C CYS A 39 -8.57 1.48 32.91
N LEU A 40 -7.94 0.43 32.36
CA LEU A 40 -8.49 -0.93 32.18
C LEU A 40 -8.05 -1.89 33.30
N GLY A 41 -7.95 -1.39 34.53
CA GLY A 41 -7.52 -2.21 35.67
C GLY A 41 -8.33 -3.50 35.80
N PHE A 42 -7.74 -4.53 36.39
CA PHE A 42 -8.46 -5.70 36.89
C PHE A 42 -9.43 -5.23 37.98
N TYR A 43 -10.56 -4.65 37.59
CA TYR A 43 -11.70 -4.50 38.48
C TYR A 43 -12.24 -5.90 38.67
N LEU A 44 -11.69 -6.59 39.66
CA LEU A 44 -12.31 -7.76 40.26
C LEU A 44 -13.80 -7.45 40.39
N THR A 45 -14.61 -8.30 39.78
CA THR A 45 -16.06 -8.36 39.90
C THR A 45 -16.43 -8.55 41.38
N HIS A 46 -16.35 -7.49 42.17
CA HIS A 46 -16.88 -7.48 43.54
C HIS A 46 -18.41 -7.27 43.56
N ASN A 47 -19.06 -7.07 42.42
CA ASN A 47 -20.50 -6.78 42.32
C ASN A 47 -21.43 -8.00 42.26
N LEU A 48 -20.95 -9.20 42.63
CA LEU A 48 -21.84 -10.36 42.86
C LEU A 48 -22.15 -10.58 44.36
N ALA A 49 -21.46 -9.90 45.28
CA ALA A 49 -21.73 -10.05 46.73
C ALA A 49 -22.88 -9.17 47.25
N ASP A 50 -23.16 -8.02 46.61
CA ASP A 50 -24.15 -7.04 47.12
C ASP A 50 -25.59 -7.26 46.64
N LYS A 51 -25.89 -8.37 45.93
CA LYS A 51 -27.27 -8.75 45.55
C LYS A 51 -27.88 -9.89 46.38
N GLN A 52 -27.18 -10.40 47.39
CA GLN A 52 -27.70 -11.43 48.30
C GLN A 52 -28.05 -10.90 49.70
N THR A 53 -28.57 -9.67 49.79
CA THR A 53 -29.22 -9.18 51.01
C THR A 53 -30.63 -8.68 50.72
N ASN A 54 -31.47 -9.55 50.17
CA ASN A 54 -32.93 -9.55 50.34
C ASN A 54 -33.54 -10.69 49.50
N ASP A 55 -33.42 -11.93 49.97
CA ASP A 55 -34.55 -12.84 50.01
C ASP A 55 -34.17 -14.11 50.76
N MET A 56 -34.79 -14.29 51.91
CA MET A 56 -34.72 -15.48 52.75
C MET A 56 -35.79 -16.46 52.30
N SER A 57 -35.44 -17.47 51.49
CA SER A 57 -36.01 -18.83 51.60
C SER A 57 -35.47 -19.80 50.53
N SER A 58 -35.00 -20.95 51.02
CA SER A 58 -35.02 -22.30 50.42
C SER A 58 -34.20 -22.62 49.15
N GLU A 59 -33.20 -23.49 49.41
CA GLU A 59 -32.86 -24.73 48.68
C GLU A 59 -31.78 -24.74 47.57
N GLU A 60 -30.81 -25.64 47.82
CA GLU A 60 -29.73 -26.26 47.03
C GLU A 60 -28.44 -25.48 46.67
N PRO A 61 -27.24 -26.01 47.05
CA PRO A 61 -25.96 -25.48 46.62
C PRO A 61 -25.59 -26.07 45.25
N SER A 62 -25.49 -25.22 44.22
CA SER A 62 -24.79 -25.58 42.98
C SER A 62 -23.34 -25.08 43.08
N ASP A 63 -22.41 -26.02 42.92
CA ASP A 63 -20.96 -25.80 42.89
C ASP A 63 -20.56 -24.88 41.73
N VAL A 64 -20.53 -23.57 41.98
CA VAL A 64 -19.71 -22.64 41.21
C VAL A 64 -18.56 -22.25 42.12
N SER A 65 -17.40 -22.86 41.91
CA SER A 65 -16.18 -22.55 42.62
C SER A 65 -15.83 -21.07 42.41
N ASN A 66 -16.00 -20.27 43.45
CA ASN A 66 -15.41 -18.93 43.55
C ASN A 66 -13.89 -19.08 43.62
N TYR A 67 -13.23 -19.23 42.46
CA TYR A 67 -11.78 -19.25 42.34
C TYR A 67 -11.24 -17.83 42.54
N VAL A 68 -10.74 -17.54 43.74
CA VAL A 68 -9.98 -16.31 44.01
C VAL A 68 -8.52 -16.54 43.57
N PRO A 69 -7.99 -15.79 42.60
CA PRO A 69 -6.60 -15.93 42.17
C PRO A 69 -5.64 -15.62 43.34
N SER A 70 -4.50 -16.31 43.43
CA SER A 70 -3.45 -15.95 44.37
C SER A 70 -2.79 -14.60 44.00
N ASP A 71 -2.25 -13.87 44.98
CA ASP A 71 -1.61 -12.57 44.76
C ASP A 71 -0.46 -12.63 43.71
N GLU A 72 0.29 -13.74 43.68
CA GLU A 72 1.33 -14.00 42.68
C GLU A 72 0.77 -14.14 41.26
N GLN A 73 -0.39 -14.80 41.12
CA GLN A 73 -1.04 -14.98 39.83
C GLN A 73 -1.64 -13.66 39.32
N LEU A 74 -2.17 -12.84 40.21
CA LEU A 74 -2.66 -11.50 39.88
C LEU A 74 -1.53 -10.59 39.37
N LEU A 75 -0.38 -10.59 40.05
CA LEU A 75 0.80 -9.83 39.63
C LEU A 75 1.33 -10.32 38.26
N SER A 76 1.39 -11.64 38.06
CA SER A 76 1.77 -12.24 36.77
C SER A 76 0.82 -11.81 35.64
N ASN A 77 -0.49 -11.85 35.88
CA ASN A 77 -1.51 -11.42 34.92
C ASN A 77 -1.39 -9.93 34.57
N GLN A 78 -1.13 -9.07 35.57
CA GLN A 78 -0.87 -7.64 35.35
C GLN A 78 0.39 -7.42 34.52
N GLN A 79 1.46 -8.17 34.77
CA GLN A 79 2.67 -8.12 33.96
C GLN A 79 2.40 -8.55 32.51
N GLN A 80 1.75 -9.68 32.29
CA GLN A 80 1.40 -10.14 30.93
C GLN A 80 0.58 -9.09 30.18
N TRP A 81 -0.43 -8.50 30.83
CA TRP A 81 -1.28 -7.46 30.24
C TRP A 81 -0.49 -6.20 29.84
N PHE A 82 0.33 -5.67 30.75
CA PHE A 82 1.14 -4.48 30.48
C PHE A 82 2.10 -4.70 29.30
N HIS A 83 2.75 -5.86 29.24
CA HIS A 83 3.65 -6.20 28.14
C HIS A 83 2.91 -6.45 26.82
N LEU A 84 1.69 -6.98 26.87
CA LEU A 84 0.82 -7.07 25.69
C LEU A 84 0.47 -5.69 25.13
N LEU A 85 0.21 -4.70 25.99
CA LEU A 85 -0.03 -3.31 25.56
C LEU A 85 1.21 -2.67 24.94
N ILE A 86 2.40 -2.91 25.50
CA ILE A 86 3.67 -2.47 24.89
C ILE A 86 3.82 -3.12 23.50
N ALA A 87 3.61 -4.44 23.40
CA ALA A 87 3.70 -5.16 22.14
C ALA A 87 2.66 -4.68 21.11
N LEU A 88 1.45 -4.33 21.54
CA LEU A 88 0.41 -3.76 20.69
C LEU A 88 0.81 -2.38 20.17
N SER A 89 1.31 -1.50 21.02
CA SER A 89 1.77 -0.16 20.61
C SER A 89 2.97 -0.25 19.66
N ALA A 90 3.91 -1.14 19.95
CA ALA A 90 5.07 -1.39 19.09
C ALA A 90 4.66 -1.95 17.72
N SER A 91 3.72 -2.90 17.67
CA SER A 91 3.25 -3.48 16.40
C SER A 91 2.54 -2.45 15.51
N LEU A 92 1.83 -1.48 16.10
CA LEU A 92 1.22 -0.39 15.33
C LEU A 92 2.26 0.49 14.65
N ARG A 93 3.40 0.76 15.31
CA ARG A 93 4.49 1.52 14.69
C ARG A 93 5.17 0.76 13.56
N ASP A 94 5.22 -0.56 13.64
CA ASP A 94 5.73 -1.43 12.58
C ASP A 94 4.70 -1.62 11.45
N GLY A 95 3.52 -1.00 11.55
CA GLY A 95 2.49 -0.93 10.52
C GLY A 95 1.44 -2.04 10.59
N HIS A 96 1.42 -2.86 11.64
CA HIS A 96 0.33 -3.80 11.92
C HIS A 96 -0.91 -3.03 12.38
N SER A 97 -2.12 -3.47 12.02
CA SER A 97 -3.37 -2.90 12.58
C SER A 97 -3.82 -3.61 13.85
N CYS A 98 -3.26 -4.79 14.11
CA CYS A 98 -3.59 -5.63 15.24
C CYS A 98 -2.38 -6.43 15.74
N LEU A 99 -2.48 -6.95 16.96
CA LEU A 99 -1.54 -7.91 17.53
C LEU A 99 -2.23 -9.28 17.68
N PRO A 100 -1.95 -10.27 16.82
CA PRO A 100 -2.42 -11.63 17.03
C PRO A 100 -1.73 -12.26 18.25
N LEU A 101 -2.51 -12.80 19.19
CA LEU A 101 -1.95 -13.40 20.41
C LEU A 101 -0.99 -14.56 20.11
N ALA A 102 -1.26 -15.34 19.06
CA ALA A 102 -0.39 -16.42 18.60
C ALA A 102 1.02 -15.95 18.17
N GLN A 103 1.19 -14.66 17.82
CA GLN A 103 2.51 -14.14 17.42
C GLN A 103 3.40 -13.83 18.61
N VAL A 104 2.82 -13.63 19.79
CA VAL A 104 3.56 -13.31 21.02
C VAL A 104 3.60 -14.49 21.99
N ALA A 105 2.58 -15.35 21.99
CA ALA A 105 2.43 -16.48 22.89
C ALA A 105 3.68 -17.38 22.95
N GLY A 106 4.18 -17.65 24.16
CA GLY A 106 5.35 -18.50 24.41
C GLY A 106 6.68 -17.94 23.90
N LYS A 107 6.70 -16.72 23.35
CA LYS A 107 7.93 -16.09 22.83
C LYS A 107 8.51 -15.11 23.83
N ARG A 108 9.82 -14.91 23.76
CA ARG A 108 10.51 -13.80 24.41
C ARG A 108 10.62 -12.64 23.45
N LEU A 109 10.08 -11.48 23.80
CA LEU A 109 10.23 -10.25 23.03
C LEU A 109 11.05 -9.21 23.79
N PHE A 110 11.54 -8.19 23.09
CA PHE A 110 12.39 -7.13 23.64
C PHE A 110 13.71 -7.66 24.24
N SER A 111 14.17 -8.80 23.75
CA SER A 111 15.52 -9.34 24.01
C SER A 111 16.48 -8.86 22.92
N ASP A 112 17.76 -8.67 23.27
CA ASP A 112 18.84 -8.17 22.41
C ASP A 112 18.68 -8.56 20.94
N GLY A 113 18.19 -7.65 20.09
CA GLY A 113 18.22 -7.62 18.62
C GLY A 113 17.82 -8.84 17.76
N THR A 114 17.86 -10.05 18.30
CA THR A 114 17.82 -11.35 17.62
C THR A 114 16.72 -12.18 18.25
N SER A 115 15.58 -12.23 17.57
CA SER A 115 14.56 -13.29 17.59
C SER A 115 13.15 -12.71 17.59
N GLN A 116 12.69 -12.27 16.43
CA GLN A 116 11.27 -12.39 16.08
C GLN A 116 11.03 -13.38 14.92
N ASN A 117 12.06 -14.08 14.42
CA ASN A 117 11.92 -15.08 13.36
C ASN A 117 12.84 -16.31 13.59
N ALA A 118 12.73 -16.96 14.75
CA ALA A 118 13.08 -18.38 14.82
C ALA A 118 11.85 -19.17 14.32
N GLY A 119 11.98 -19.75 13.13
CA GLY A 119 11.01 -20.71 12.61
C GLY A 119 10.79 -21.84 13.60
N VAL A 120 9.61 -22.43 13.51
CA VAL A 120 9.19 -23.66 14.17
C VAL A 120 10.31 -24.70 14.10
N ASN A 121 11.02 -24.90 15.21
CA ASN A 121 11.73 -26.14 15.50
C ASN A 121 11.34 -26.50 16.92
N GLU A 122 10.45 -27.49 17.01
CA GLU A 122 10.05 -28.15 18.24
C GLU A 122 11.27 -28.79 18.90
N THR A 123 11.77 -28.19 19.97
CA THR A 123 12.46 -28.95 21.01
C THR A 123 11.93 -28.53 22.38
N PRO A 124 11.48 -29.49 23.21
CA PRO A 124 10.95 -29.18 24.53
C PRO A 124 12.10 -28.70 25.44
N ILE A 125 11.95 -27.50 26.00
CA ILE A 125 12.88 -26.92 26.97
C ILE A 125 12.64 -27.60 28.31
N ASN A 126 13.39 -28.69 28.57
CA ASN A 126 13.71 -29.09 29.94
C ASN A 126 15.21 -28.85 30.14
N ASN A 127 15.52 -28.02 31.15
CA ASN A 127 16.85 -27.71 31.68
C ASN A 127 17.71 -26.73 30.86
N LEU A 128 17.46 -25.43 31.03
CA LEU A 128 18.51 -24.42 30.89
C LEU A 128 18.56 -23.57 32.17
N VAL A 129 19.73 -23.61 32.79
CA VAL A 129 20.12 -22.85 33.98
C VAL A 129 19.88 -21.35 33.73
N VAL A 130 19.12 -20.73 34.62
CA VAL A 130 18.86 -19.28 34.63
C VAL A 130 20.18 -18.56 34.91
N THR A 131 20.81 -18.05 33.84
CA THR A 131 21.81 -16.99 33.96
C THR A 131 21.07 -15.65 33.99
N THR A 132 21.38 -14.85 35.01
CA THR A 132 20.63 -13.69 35.50
C THR A 132 20.75 -12.42 34.65
N ASP A 133 20.99 -12.52 33.34
CA ASP A 133 21.25 -11.35 32.48
C ASP A 133 20.58 -11.45 31.11
N THR A 134 19.35 -11.99 31.06
CA THR A 134 18.60 -12.06 29.82
C THR A 134 17.54 -10.95 29.77
N LYS A 135 17.81 -9.90 28.98
CA LYS A 135 16.85 -8.84 28.67
C LYS A 135 15.63 -9.39 27.94
N GLY A 136 14.51 -8.69 28.04
CA GLY A 136 13.25 -9.02 27.39
C GLY A 136 12.28 -9.83 28.24
N PHE A 137 11.02 -9.85 27.81
CA PHE A 137 9.89 -10.43 28.53
C PHE A 137 9.37 -11.69 27.85
N ILE A 138 9.07 -12.73 28.64
CA ILE A 138 8.53 -14.01 28.17
C ILE A 138 7.01 -14.01 28.34
N PHE A 139 6.30 -14.16 27.22
CA PHE A 139 4.85 -14.25 27.22
C PHE A 139 4.37 -15.65 27.57
N ALA A 140 3.23 -15.73 28.26
CA ALA A 140 2.56 -17.00 28.55
C ALA A 140 2.09 -17.70 27.26
N ASP A 141 1.69 -18.96 27.39
CA ASP A 141 1.15 -19.73 26.27
C ASP A 141 -0.20 -19.16 25.78
N LEU A 142 -0.61 -19.57 24.57
CA LEU A 142 -1.80 -18.99 23.93
C LEU A 142 -3.08 -19.20 24.76
N LYS A 143 -3.19 -20.34 25.47
CA LYS A 143 -4.34 -20.65 26.32
C LYS A 143 -4.43 -19.70 27.50
N THR A 144 -3.32 -19.49 28.21
CA THR A 144 -3.26 -18.57 29.35
C THR A 144 -3.52 -17.13 28.92
N LEU A 145 -2.92 -16.69 27.80
CA LEU A 145 -3.17 -15.34 27.28
C LEU A 145 -4.63 -15.13 26.85
N THR A 146 -5.27 -16.14 26.27
CA THR A 146 -6.69 -16.05 25.87
C THR A 146 -7.58 -15.95 27.11
N ALA A 147 -7.36 -16.81 28.11
CA ALA A 147 -8.08 -16.76 29.38
C ALA A 147 -7.89 -15.42 30.12
N LEU A 148 -6.67 -14.86 30.08
CA LEU A 148 -6.37 -13.53 30.62
C LEU A 148 -7.23 -12.45 29.95
N MET A 149 -7.39 -12.51 28.62
CA MET A 149 -8.16 -11.50 27.88
C MET A 149 -9.67 -11.63 28.11
N GLU A 150 -10.19 -12.84 28.36
CA GLU A 150 -11.59 -13.08 28.73
C GLU A 150 -11.94 -12.53 30.11
N GLN A 151 -10.96 -12.44 31.02
CA GLN A 151 -11.13 -11.87 32.36
C GLN A 151 -11.14 -10.33 32.37
N LEU A 152 -10.64 -9.69 31.31
CA LEU A 152 -10.66 -8.25 31.17
C LEU A 152 -12.01 -7.80 30.59
N PRO A 153 -12.47 -6.57 30.87
CA PRO A 153 -13.69 -5.99 30.31
C PRO A 153 -13.52 -5.60 28.82
N LEU A 154 -12.85 -6.45 28.04
CA LEU A 154 -12.56 -6.27 26.62
C LEU A 154 -13.61 -6.93 25.71
N ALA A 155 -14.36 -7.91 26.23
CA ALA A 155 -14.99 -8.95 25.41
C ALA A 155 -16.48 -9.23 25.66
N ASN A 156 -17.24 -8.40 26.38
CA ASN A 156 -18.68 -8.66 26.54
C ASN A 156 -19.53 -8.04 25.42
N LEU A 157 -19.69 -8.81 24.34
CA LEU A 157 -20.68 -8.58 23.27
C LEU A 157 -22.14 -8.69 23.75
N GLU A 158 -22.38 -9.25 24.95
CA GLU A 158 -23.72 -9.45 25.50
C GLU A 158 -24.28 -8.20 26.22
N GLN A 159 -23.43 -7.25 26.59
CA GLN A 159 -23.84 -5.93 27.10
C GLN A 159 -23.42 -4.84 26.11
N LYS A 160 -24.20 -4.72 25.02
CA LYS A 160 -23.93 -3.85 23.85
C LYS A 160 -23.55 -2.38 24.15
N ILE A 161 -23.85 -1.84 25.34
CA ILE A 161 -23.71 -0.38 25.60
C ILE A 161 -22.32 0.00 26.15
N GLU A 162 -21.69 -0.82 27.00
CA GLU A 162 -20.35 -0.50 27.56
C GLU A 162 -19.20 -1.00 26.68
N ALA A 163 -19.44 -2.06 25.90
CA ALA A 163 -18.47 -2.61 24.97
C ALA A 163 -18.14 -1.65 23.80
N GLU A 164 -18.94 -0.63 23.53
CA GLU A 164 -18.69 0.35 22.46
C GLU A 164 -17.62 1.40 22.83
N GLN A 165 -17.37 1.64 24.12
CA GLN A 165 -16.50 2.73 24.58
C GLN A 165 -15.09 2.31 24.97
N GLN A 166 -14.77 1.01 25.00
CA GLN A 166 -13.46 0.53 25.44
C GLN A 166 -12.35 0.84 24.41
N PRO A 167 -11.18 1.37 24.84
CA PRO A 167 -10.10 1.77 23.94
C PRO A 167 -9.38 0.58 23.27
N ILE A 168 -9.47 -0.60 23.86
CA ILE A 168 -8.89 -1.85 23.36
C ILE A 168 -10.02 -2.81 22.96
N VAL A 169 -9.80 -3.56 21.89
CA VAL A 169 -10.75 -4.57 21.39
C VAL A 169 -10.03 -5.90 21.23
N LEU A 170 -10.65 -6.97 21.71
CA LEU A 170 -10.27 -8.34 21.36
C LEU A 170 -11.26 -8.88 20.32
N SER A 171 -10.77 -9.33 19.18
CA SER A 171 -11.59 -9.99 18.17
C SER A 171 -10.81 -11.10 17.49
N HIS A 172 -11.35 -12.33 17.48
CA HIS A 172 -10.73 -13.50 16.85
C HIS A 172 -9.26 -13.71 17.29
N GLN A 173 -8.99 -13.66 18.61
CA GLN A 173 -7.64 -13.76 19.19
C GLN A 173 -6.62 -12.71 18.70
N ARG A 174 -7.12 -11.57 18.22
CA ARG A 174 -6.32 -10.40 17.85
C ARG A 174 -6.70 -9.23 18.73
N LEU A 175 -5.68 -8.56 19.26
CA LEU A 175 -5.81 -7.36 20.07
C LEU A 175 -5.67 -6.12 19.19
N TYR A 176 -6.53 -5.13 19.38
CA TYR A 176 -6.56 -3.90 18.59
C TYR A 176 -6.67 -2.66 19.48
N LEU A 177 -6.20 -1.52 18.99
CA LEU A 177 -6.84 -0.27 19.39
C LEU A 177 -8.19 -0.16 18.68
N ARG A 178 -9.22 0.28 19.42
CA ARG A 178 -10.58 0.49 18.92
C ARG A 178 -10.62 1.20 17.57
N ARG A 179 -9.83 2.27 17.44
CA ARG A 179 -9.76 3.08 16.22
C ARG A 179 -9.40 2.26 14.98
N TYR A 180 -8.39 1.40 15.07
CA TYR A 180 -7.96 0.58 13.93
C TYR A 180 -8.93 -0.57 13.66
N TYR A 181 -9.50 -1.16 14.72
CA TYR A 181 -10.58 -2.13 14.59
C TYR A 181 -11.78 -1.54 13.83
N GLN A 182 -12.23 -0.33 14.20
CA GLN A 182 -13.31 0.37 13.51
C GLN A 182 -12.98 0.63 12.04
N PHE A 183 -11.77 1.10 11.73
CA PHE A 183 -11.36 1.31 10.34
C PHE A 183 -11.41 0.02 9.51
N GLU A 184 -11.00 -1.12 10.07
CA GLU A 184 -11.11 -2.41 9.38
C GLU A 184 -12.56 -2.82 9.17
N GLN A 185 -13.39 -2.80 10.22
CA GLN A 185 -14.79 -3.25 10.11
C GLN A 185 -15.59 -2.40 9.13
N GLU A 186 -15.44 -1.08 9.19
CA GLU A 186 -16.10 -0.17 8.26
C GLU A 186 -15.65 -0.39 6.82
N LEU A 187 -14.35 -0.53 6.59
CA LEU A 187 -13.84 -0.75 5.24
C LEU A 187 -14.32 -2.11 4.69
N LYS A 188 -14.32 -3.17 5.51
CA LYS A 188 -14.90 -4.47 5.14
C LYS A 188 -16.35 -4.35 4.73
N GLN A 189 -17.16 -3.66 5.53
CA GLN A 189 -18.58 -3.49 5.27
C GLN A 189 -18.80 -2.71 3.95
N LEU A 190 -18.14 -1.57 3.78
CA LEU A 190 -18.29 -0.71 2.61
C LEU A 190 -17.81 -1.38 1.30
N VAL A 191 -16.82 -2.26 1.37
CA VAL A 191 -16.37 -3.07 0.23
C VAL A 191 -17.35 -4.22 -0.04
N ARG A 192 -17.85 -4.90 1.00
CA ARG A 192 -18.85 -5.97 0.85
C ARG A 192 -20.15 -5.47 0.22
N GLU A 193 -20.62 -4.29 0.63
CA GLU A 193 -21.83 -3.67 0.07
C GLU A 193 -21.71 -3.43 -1.45
N ARG A 194 -20.55 -2.93 -1.91
CA ARG A 194 -20.26 -2.69 -3.33
C ARG A 194 -19.98 -3.95 -4.15
N ARG A 195 -19.54 -5.03 -3.52
CA ARG A 195 -19.41 -6.33 -4.19
C ARG A 195 -20.78 -6.92 -4.54
N ASN A 196 -21.80 -6.63 -3.73
CA ASN A 196 -23.12 -7.25 -3.82
C ASN A 196 -24.19 -6.33 -4.43
N SER A 197 -23.85 -5.13 -4.90
CA SER A 197 -24.83 -4.13 -5.39
C SER A 197 -25.49 -4.53 -6.72
N ARG A 198 -24.71 -4.93 -7.74
CA ARG A 198 -25.24 -5.36 -9.05
C ARG A 198 -26.02 -6.67 -9.01
N GLN A 199 -25.68 -7.59 -8.12
CA GLN A 199 -26.40 -8.87 -7.99
C GLN A 199 -27.82 -8.71 -7.42
N ARG A 200 -28.01 -7.80 -6.46
CA ARG A 200 -29.34 -7.47 -5.90
C ARG A 200 -30.32 -6.95 -6.96
N GLN A 201 -29.82 -6.48 -8.09
CA GLN A 201 -30.66 -6.03 -9.20
C GLN A 201 -31.16 -7.18 -10.08
N VAL A 202 -30.65 -8.41 -10.00
CA VAL A 202 -30.98 -9.49 -10.96
C VAL A 202 -32.14 -10.41 -10.51
N GLU A 203 -32.73 -10.19 -9.33
CA GLU A 203 -33.70 -11.12 -8.72
C GLU A 203 -35.12 -11.10 -9.33
N SER A 204 -35.42 -10.30 -10.36
CA SER A 204 -36.72 -10.27 -11.05
C SER A 204 -36.65 -10.71 -12.52
N ALA A 205 -37.74 -11.22 -13.08
CA ALA A 205 -37.78 -11.75 -14.46
C ALA A 205 -37.51 -10.69 -15.54
N GLU A 206 -37.90 -9.43 -15.32
CA GLU A 206 -37.56 -8.31 -16.22
C GLU A 206 -36.05 -8.02 -16.20
N ASN A 207 -35.41 -8.21 -15.03
CA ASN A 207 -33.99 -7.96 -14.84
C ASN A 207 -33.10 -9.03 -15.52
N ILE A 208 -33.62 -10.23 -15.82
CA ILE A 208 -32.88 -11.28 -16.53
C ILE A 208 -32.66 -10.91 -18.01
N GLN A 209 -33.70 -10.39 -18.68
CA GLN A 209 -33.60 -9.98 -20.08
C GLN A 209 -32.69 -8.75 -20.21
N GLN A 210 -32.78 -7.81 -19.27
CA GLN A 210 -31.91 -6.65 -19.21
C GLN A 210 -30.45 -7.06 -18.94
N ALA A 211 -30.20 -7.99 -18.02
CA ALA A 211 -28.86 -8.51 -17.75
C ALA A 211 -28.23 -9.22 -18.95
N LYS A 212 -29.04 -9.92 -19.76
CA LYS A 212 -28.56 -10.55 -21.00
C LYS A 212 -28.19 -9.51 -22.06
N CYS A 213 -29.00 -8.46 -22.21
CA CYS A 213 -28.69 -7.36 -23.13
C CYS A 213 -27.42 -6.60 -22.71
N GLU A 214 -27.23 -6.36 -21.40
CA GLU A 214 -26.00 -5.75 -20.86
C GLU A 214 -24.79 -6.66 -21.14
N LEU A 215 -24.91 -7.97 -20.94
CA LEU A 215 -23.85 -8.94 -21.25
C LEU A 215 -23.42 -8.90 -22.72
N ASP A 216 -24.37 -8.91 -23.65
CA ASP A 216 -24.11 -8.84 -25.09
C ASP A 216 -23.43 -7.52 -25.46
N THR A 217 -23.85 -6.41 -24.82
CA THR A 217 -23.24 -5.08 -24.99
C THR A 217 -21.80 -5.08 -24.49
N ILE A 218 -21.54 -5.60 -23.28
CA ILE A 218 -20.19 -5.71 -22.72
C ILE A 218 -19.30 -6.56 -23.63
N LYS A 219 -19.81 -7.69 -24.13
CA LYS A 219 -19.08 -8.56 -25.06
C LYS A 219 -18.68 -7.83 -26.34
N SER A 220 -19.59 -7.04 -26.91
CA SER A 220 -19.31 -6.22 -28.10
C SER A 220 -18.27 -5.13 -27.84
N ILE A 221 -18.33 -4.47 -26.67
CA ILE A 221 -17.34 -3.45 -26.28
C ILE A 221 -15.96 -4.11 -26.10
N VAL A 222 -15.89 -5.22 -25.37
CA VAL A 222 -14.61 -5.92 -25.12
C VAL A 222 -13.99 -6.43 -26.42
N SER A 223 -14.78 -6.99 -27.35
CA SER A 223 -14.26 -7.44 -28.65
C SER A 223 -13.75 -6.29 -29.52
N THR A 224 -14.37 -5.11 -29.43
CA THR A 224 -13.91 -3.90 -30.12
C THR A 224 -12.58 -3.40 -29.56
N LEU A 225 -12.43 -3.39 -28.24
CA LEU A 225 -11.23 -2.90 -27.56
C LEU A 225 -10.06 -3.89 -27.61
N PHE A 226 -10.35 -5.18 -27.75
CA PHE A 226 -9.37 -6.28 -27.77
C PHE A 226 -9.69 -7.25 -28.93
N PRO A 227 -9.39 -6.87 -30.17
CA PRO A 227 -9.72 -7.69 -31.35
C PRO A 227 -9.02 -9.06 -31.34
N ASP A 228 -7.83 -9.14 -30.73
CA ASP A 228 -7.09 -10.40 -30.59
C ASP A 228 -7.83 -11.44 -29.72
N LEU A 229 -8.66 -11.01 -28.76
CA LEU A 229 -9.51 -11.92 -27.97
C LEU A 229 -10.58 -12.57 -28.87
N ALA A 230 -11.18 -11.79 -29.76
CA ALA A 230 -12.23 -12.26 -30.65
C ALA A 230 -11.71 -13.25 -31.70
N ALA A 231 -10.45 -13.09 -32.13
CA ALA A 231 -9.79 -13.96 -33.11
C ALA A 231 -9.22 -15.26 -32.51
N GLN A 232 -9.02 -15.34 -31.19
CA GLN A 232 -8.37 -16.49 -30.52
C GLN A 232 -9.32 -17.65 -30.18
N ASN A 233 -10.61 -17.57 -30.53
CA ASN A 233 -11.62 -18.60 -30.22
C ASN A 233 -11.31 -19.99 -30.82
N ASP A 234 -10.39 -20.10 -31.78
CA ASP A 234 -10.09 -21.35 -32.52
C ASP A 234 -8.72 -21.99 -32.20
N LEU A 235 -7.90 -21.45 -31.29
CA LEU A 235 -6.55 -21.97 -30.99
C LEU A 235 -6.43 -22.52 -29.55
N PRO A 236 -6.22 -23.83 -29.34
CA PRO A 236 -6.14 -24.46 -28.00
C PRO A 236 -4.93 -24.05 -27.14
N SER A 237 -4.10 -23.10 -27.58
CA SER A 237 -2.81 -22.77 -26.95
C SER A 237 -2.41 -21.28 -27.09
N SER A 238 -3.37 -20.36 -27.24
CA SER A 238 -3.06 -18.94 -27.14
C SER A 238 -2.84 -18.55 -25.67
N ALA A 239 -1.81 -17.74 -25.40
CA ALA A 239 -1.56 -17.20 -24.07
C ALA A 239 -2.70 -16.25 -23.68
N ILE A 240 -3.30 -16.45 -22.51
CA ILE A 240 -4.41 -15.65 -21.99
C ILE A 240 -4.02 -14.16 -21.94
N ASP A 241 -4.82 -13.29 -22.57
CA ASP A 241 -4.69 -11.84 -22.42
C ASP A 241 -5.37 -11.37 -21.12
N TRP A 242 -4.56 -11.31 -20.06
CA TRP A 242 -4.97 -10.84 -18.76
C TRP A 242 -5.42 -9.36 -18.73
N GLN A 243 -5.03 -8.53 -19.70
CA GLN A 243 -5.52 -7.15 -19.78
C GLN A 243 -6.98 -7.13 -20.22
N GLY A 244 -7.34 -7.95 -21.22
CA GLY A 244 -8.72 -8.14 -21.65
C GLY A 244 -9.62 -8.71 -20.55
N VAL A 245 -9.13 -9.73 -19.84
CA VAL A 245 -9.83 -10.33 -18.69
C VAL A 245 -10.05 -9.29 -17.58
N ALA A 246 -9.06 -8.45 -17.29
CA ALA A 246 -9.18 -7.39 -16.27
C ALA A 246 -10.26 -6.36 -16.65
N VAL A 247 -10.33 -5.94 -17.92
CA VAL A 247 -11.36 -5.00 -18.39
C VAL A 247 -12.75 -5.64 -18.29
N ALA A 248 -12.93 -6.86 -18.82
CA ALA A 248 -14.19 -7.58 -18.76
C ALA A 248 -14.67 -7.78 -17.31
N ASN A 249 -13.75 -8.17 -16.41
CA ASN A 249 -14.05 -8.41 -15.01
C ASN A 249 -14.48 -7.14 -14.27
N ALA A 250 -13.79 -6.02 -14.51
CA ALA A 250 -14.04 -4.76 -13.83
C ALA A 250 -15.29 -4.02 -14.34
N MET A 251 -15.65 -4.16 -15.62
CA MET A 251 -16.88 -3.57 -16.16
C MET A 251 -18.12 -4.02 -15.37
N ASN A 252 -18.19 -5.32 -15.04
CA ASN A 252 -19.33 -5.92 -14.34
C ASN A 252 -19.33 -5.72 -12.81
N LYS A 253 -18.40 -4.94 -12.24
CA LYS A 253 -18.25 -4.82 -10.77
C LYS A 253 -18.15 -3.39 -10.29
N ASP A 254 -18.83 -3.05 -9.20
CA ASP A 254 -18.72 -1.71 -8.60
C ASP A 254 -17.47 -1.56 -7.72
N PHE A 255 -16.77 -2.66 -7.45
CA PHE A 255 -15.46 -2.67 -6.84
C PHE A 255 -14.55 -3.66 -7.57
N ALA A 256 -13.42 -3.17 -8.08
CA ALA A 256 -12.44 -3.98 -8.80
C ALA A 256 -11.00 -3.62 -8.41
N ILE A 257 -10.11 -4.62 -8.43
CA ILE A 257 -8.69 -4.50 -8.15
C ILE A 257 -7.92 -5.08 -9.35
N ILE A 258 -7.12 -4.25 -9.99
CA ILE A 258 -6.21 -4.67 -11.07
C ILE A 258 -4.80 -4.55 -10.52
N ALA A 259 -4.23 -5.70 -10.15
CA ALA A 259 -2.91 -5.78 -9.55
C ALA A 259 -1.88 -6.25 -10.58
N GLY A 260 -0.70 -5.65 -10.60
CA GLY A 260 0.35 -6.08 -11.53
C GLY A 260 1.68 -5.39 -11.26
N GLY A 261 2.77 -6.10 -11.57
CA GLY A 261 4.13 -5.57 -11.46
C GLY A 261 4.38 -4.37 -12.38
N PRO A 262 5.52 -3.70 -12.27
CA PRO A 262 5.89 -2.62 -13.18
C PRO A 262 6.03 -3.13 -14.62
N GLY A 263 5.55 -2.34 -15.57
CA GLY A 263 5.57 -2.70 -17.00
C GLY A 263 4.52 -3.71 -17.47
N THR A 264 3.60 -4.16 -16.60
CA THR A 264 2.47 -5.03 -16.97
C THR A 264 1.35 -4.32 -17.75
N GLY A 265 1.51 -3.01 -17.98
CA GLY A 265 0.56 -2.21 -18.73
C GLY A 265 -0.70 -1.82 -17.95
N LYS A 266 -0.65 -1.74 -16.61
CA LYS A 266 -1.77 -1.30 -15.75
C LYS A 266 -2.51 -0.08 -16.31
N THR A 267 -1.79 1.01 -16.58
CA THR A 267 -2.40 2.25 -17.07
C THR A 267 -2.99 2.11 -18.47
N TYR A 268 -2.37 1.32 -19.34
CA TYR A 268 -2.90 1.00 -20.66
C TYR A 268 -4.23 0.23 -20.56
N THR A 269 -4.26 -0.82 -19.73
CA THR A 269 -5.47 -1.62 -19.44
C THR A 269 -6.59 -0.75 -18.88
N VAL A 270 -6.24 0.16 -17.98
CA VAL A 270 -7.22 1.02 -17.30
C VAL A 270 -7.76 2.10 -18.21
N THR A 271 -6.95 2.65 -19.10
CA THR A 271 -7.45 3.61 -20.09
C THR A 271 -8.49 2.93 -21.01
N LYS A 272 -8.25 1.67 -21.41
CA LYS A 272 -9.27 0.87 -22.11
C LYS A 272 -10.49 0.59 -21.25
N LEU A 273 -10.33 0.31 -19.95
CA LEU A 273 -11.45 0.15 -19.03
C LEU A 273 -12.30 1.42 -18.91
N LEU A 274 -11.67 2.60 -18.80
CA LEU A 274 -12.38 3.88 -18.76
C LEU A 274 -13.15 4.11 -20.06
N ALA A 275 -12.51 3.86 -21.21
CA ALA A 275 -13.20 3.90 -22.50
C ALA A 275 -14.40 2.94 -22.55
N ALA A 276 -14.22 1.71 -22.06
CA ALA A 276 -15.27 0.70 -22.01
C ALA A 276 -16.47 1.12 -21.12
N LEU A 277 -16.19 1.75 -19.97
CA LEU A 277 -17.21 2.26 -19.06
C LEU A 277 -17.97 3.45 -19.66
N VAL A 278 -17.28 4.33 -20.39
CA VAL A 278 -17.91 5.43 -21.14
C VAL A 278 -18.78 4.88 -22.26
N MET A 279 -18.29 3.90 -23.03
CA MET A 279 -19.08 3.23 -24.07
C MET A 279 -20.33 2.56 -23.49
N LEU A 280 -20.21 1.90 -22.34
CA LEU A 280 -21.34 1.28 -21.66
C LEU A 280 -22.38 2.33 -21.24
N ALA A 281 -21.94 3.45 -20.65
CA ALA A 281 -22.84 4.54 -20.28
C ALA A 281 -23.56 5.18 -21.49
N ILE A 282 -22.89 5.28 -22.64
CA ILE A 282 -23.50 5.76 -23.89
C ILE A 282 -24.57 4.76 -24.34
N ALA A 283 -24.25 3.46 -24.39
CA ALA A 283 -25.20 2.42 -24.78
C ALA A 283 -26.44 2.37 -23.86
N ASP A 284 -26.25 2.52 -22.55
CA ASP A 284 -27.35 2.55 -21.57
C ASP A 284 -28.30 3.75 -21.81
N SER A 285 -27.75 4.90 -22.23
CA SER A 285 -28.54 6.09 -22.54
C SER A 285 -29.35 5.94 -23.83
N GLU A 286 -28.81 5.26 -24.84
CA GLU A 286 -29.50 4.98 -26.10
C GLU A 286 -30.65 4.00 -25.89
N ASN A 287 -30.42 2.93 -25.12
CA ASN A 287 -31.44 1.94 -24.78
C ASN A 287 -32.61 2.55 -23.99
N SER A 288 -32.31 3.46 -23.04
CA SER A 288 -33.32 4.18 -22.25
C SER A 288 -34.17 5.13 -23.09
N SER A 289 -33.58 5.69 -24.16
CA SER A 289 -34.25 6.61 -25.09
C SER A 289 -35.23 5.89 -26.02
N GLN A 290 -34.88 4.69 -26.49
CA GLN A 290 -35.74 3.86 -27.34
C GLN A 290 -36.95 3.31 -26.57
N ALA A 291 -36.79 2.96 -25.29
CA ALA A 291 -37.90 2.52 -24.44
C ALA A 291 -38.97 3.63 -24.23
N SER A 292 -38.55 4.90 -24.19
CA SER A 292 -39.45 6.05 -24.00
C SER A 292 -40.20 6.47 -25.28
N GLN A 293 -39.65 6.18 -26.48
CA GLN A 293 -40.31 6.48 -27.75
C GLN A 293 -41.44 5.49 -28.11
N ASN A 294 -41.43 4.28 -27.55
CA ASN A 294 -42.49 3.29 -27.79
C ASN A 294 -43.79 3.53 -26.99
N LEU A 295 -43.89 4.62 -26.22
CA LEU A 295 -45.05 4.96 -25.37
C LEU A 295 -45.82 6.20 -25.81
N THR A 296 -45.44 6.86 -26.90
CA THR A 296 -46.18 8.01 -27.44
C THR A 296 -46.62 7.73 -28.87
N ASP A 297 -47.94 7.52 -29.01
CA ASP A 297 -48.64 7.48 -30.29
C ASP A 297 -48.30 8.69 -31.17
N GLU A 298 -48.30 8.40 -32.46
CA GLU A 298 -48.05 9.30 -33.59
C GLU A 298 -48.82 10.63 -33.46
N SER A 299 -48.11 11.75 -33.31
CA SER A 299 -48.37 13.03 -34.01
C SER A 299 -47.61 14.21 -33.37
N SER A 300 -46.40 14.50 -33.86
CA SER A 300 -45.95 15.88 -34.09
C SER A 300 -44.54 15.88 -34.69
N SER A 301 -44.48 16.33 -35.94
CA SER A 301 -43.28 16.54 -36.73
C SER A 301 -42.58 17.84 -36.32
N ASP A 302 -41.79 17.80 -35.25
CA ASP A 302 -40.75 18.81 -34.98
C ASP A 302 -39.42 18.10 -34.66
N SER A 303 -38.61 17.98 -35.70
CA SER A 303 -37.47 17.07 -35.82
C SER A 303 -36.14 17.60 -35.26
N ASN A 304 -36.10 18.35 -34.15
CA ASN A 304 -34.81 18.90 -33.69
C ASN A 304 -34.58 19.18 -32.20
N LEU A 305 -35.34 18.64 -31.22
CA LEU A 305 -35.10 19.02 -29.81
C LEU A 305 -35.11 17.95 -28.71
N ASN A 306 -35.17 16.65 -29.01
CA ASN A 306 -35.04 15.61 -27.98
C ASN A 306 -33.94 14.59 -28.29
N ARG A 307 -32.68 15.03 -28.34
CA ARG A 307 -31.55 14.14 -28.03
C ARG A 307 -31.54 14.02 -26.50
N ALA A 308 -31.91 12.86 -25.98
CA ALA A 308 -31.89 12.59 -24.54
C ALA A 308 -30.58 13.11 -23.91
N ASN A 309 -30.68 13.82 -22.79
CA ASN A 309 -29.54 14.42 -22.11
C ASN A 309 -28.58 13.33 -21.58
N PHE A 310 -27.67 12.84 -22.42
CA PHE A 310 -26.56 12.00 -22.00
C PHE A 310 -25.75 12.75 -20.96
N THR A 311 -25.72 12.22 -19.73
CA THR A 311 -24.91 12.77 -18.65
C THR A 311 -23.63 11.93 -18.57
N ALA A 312 -22.51 12.50 -19.01
CA ALA A 312 -21.24 11.81 -18.97
C ALA A 312 -20.86 11.42 -17.53
N PRO A 313 -20.30 10.22 -17.32
CA PRO A 313 -19.91 9.77 -15.98
C PRO A 313 -18.80 10.67 -15.42
N ARG A 314 -18.94 11.09 -14.17
CA ARG A 314 -17.92 11.90 -13.49
C ARG A 314 -16.81 10.99 -12.99
N ILE A 315 -15.73 10.94 -13.76
CA ILE A 315 -14.54 10.12 -13.48
C ILE A 315 -13.53 10.95 -12.66
N ALA A 316 -13.03 10.38 -11.57
CA ALA A 316 -11.93 10.94 -10.78
C ALA A 316 -10.73 10.00 -10.82
N LEU A 317 -9.59 10.52 -11.30
CA LEU A 317 -8.30 9.82 -11.28
C LEU A 317 -7.48 10.33 -10.10
N VAL A 318 -7.02 9.43 -9.25
CA VAL A 318 -6.25 9.80 -8.06
C VAL A 318 -5.08 8.88 -7.75
N ALA A 319 -4.11 9.42 -7.04
CA ALA A 319 -2.95 8.71 -6.53
C ALA A 319 -2.56 9.22 -5.11
N PRO A 320 -1.80 8.46 -4.31
CA PRO A 320 -1.42 8.85 -2.95
C PRO A 320 -0.49 10.06 -2.89
N THR A 321 0.40 10.23 -3.88
CA THR A 321 1.43 11.29 -3.92
C THR A 321 1.29 12.17 -5.17
N GLY A 322 1.84 13.39 -5.12
CA GLY A 322 1.82 14.34 -6.26
C GLY A 322 2.48 13.74 -7.50
N LYS A 323 3.67 13.16 -7.32
CA LYS A 323 4.43 12.50 -8.39
C LYS A 323 3.70 11.31 -9.03
N ALA A 324 3.03 10.47 -8.23
CA ALA A 324 2.24 9.38 -8.77
C ALA A 324 1.03 9.91 -9.57
N ALA A 325 0.38 10.99 -9.09
CA ALA A 325 -0.73 11.62 -9.81
C ALA A 325 -0.26 12.25 -11.14
N GLN A 326 0.89 12.93 -11.16
CA GLN A 326 1.45 13.49 -12.39
C GLN A 326 1.70 12.39 -13.43
N ARG A 327 2.35 11.28 -13.02
CA ARG A 327 2.63 10.15 -13.91
C ARG A 327 1.41 9.43 -14.41
N LEU A 328 0.39 9.29 -13.56
CA LEU A 328 -0.90 8.78 -13.98
C LEU A 328 -1.49 9.69 -15.06
N SER A 329 -1.42 11.01 -14.88
CA SER A 329 -1.91 11.98 -15.87
C SER A 329 -1.18 11.85 -17.21
N GLU A 330 0.16 11.84 -17.20
CA GLU A 330 0.99 11.65 -18.40
C GLU A 330 0.68 10.33 -19.10
N SER A 331 0.56 9.24 -18.34
CA SER A 331 0.33 7.90 -18.88
C SER A 331 -1.06 7.73 -19.48
N ILE A 332 -2.10 8.33 -18.86
CA ILE A 332 -3.45 8.36 -19.42
C ILE A 332 -3.47 9.21 -20.69
N THR A 333 -2.86 10.40 -20.68
CA THR A 333 -2.79 11.29 -21.85
C THR A 333 -2.14 10.58 -23.05
N ASN A 334 -0.98 9.95 -22.82
CA ASN A 334 -0.27 9.20 -23.86
C ASN A 334 -1.09 8.00 -24.37
N ALA A 335 -1.79 7.29 -23.48
CA ALA A 335 -2.63 6.16 -23.87
C ALA A 335 -3.86 6.61 -24.67
N VAL A 336 -4.53 7.68 -24.25
CA VAL A 336 -5.67 8.29 -24.96
C VAL A 336 -5.25 8.70 -26.37
N GLN A 337 -4.12 9.41 -26.51
CA GLN A 337 -3.57 9.77 -27.82
C GLN A 337 -3.24 8.54 -28.67
N GLY A 338 -2.64 7.51 -28.07
CA GLY A 338 -2.31 6.26 -28.76
C GLY A 338 -3.52 5.44 -29.21
N PHE A 339 -4.70 5.68 -28.65
CA PHE A 339 -5.95 4.99 -29.04
C PHE A 339 -6.78 5.73 -30.09
N ARG A 340 -6.45 6.99 -30.39
CA ARG A 340 -7.11 7.74 -31.47
C ARG A 340 -7.01 6.96 -32.78
N GLY A 341 -8.14 6.80 -33.46
CA GLY A 341 -8.27 5.98 -34.68
C GLY A 341 -8.65 4.51 -34.45
N SER A 342 -8.43 3.96 -33.25
CA SER A 342 -8.91 2.62 -32.86
C SER A 342 -10.19 2.68 -32.00
N ILE A 343 -10.30 3.72 -31.18
CA ILE A 343 -11.46 4.03 -30.34
C ILE A 343 -12.06 5.35 -30.84
N ALA A 344 -13.39 5.45 -30.84
CA ALA A 344 -14.09 6.66 -31.26
C ALA A 344 -13.68 7.89 -30.41
N ASP A 345 -13.38 9.01 -31.07
CA ASP A 345 -12.91 10.24 -30.43
C ASP A 345 -13.89 10.77 -29.38
N GLN A 346 -15.19 10.64 -29.64
CA GLN A 346 -16.26 11.05 -28.72
C GLN A 346 -16.20 10.33 -27.36
N VAL A 347 -15.69 9.09 -27.32
CA VAL A 347 -15.49 8.34 -26.08
C VAL A 347 -14.23 8.81 -25.36
N LEU A 348 -13.15 8.98 -26.12
CA LEU A 348 -11.85 9.37 -25.59
C LEU A 348 -11.85 10.78 -24.99
N ASP A 349 -12.59 11.72 -25.61
CA ASP A 349 -12.73 13.10 -25.13
C ASP A 349 -13.43 13.21 -23.75
N LEU A 350 -14.17 12.17 -23.34
CA LEU A 350 -14.84 12.11 -22.04
C LEU A 350 -13.95 11.56 -20.92
N ILE A 351 -12.77 11.03 -21.26
CA ILE A 351 -11.83 10.51 -20.27
C ILE A 351 -11.01 11.67 -19.70
N PRO A 352 -10.99 11.88 -18.37
CA PRO A 352 -10.17 12.93 -17.77
C PRO A 352 -8.68 12.60 -17.93
N GLU A 353 -7.89 13.58 -18.31
CA GLU A 353 -6.43 13.43 -18.43
C GLU A 353 -5.69 13.85 -17.15
N GLN A 354 -6.32 14.65 -16.28
CA GLN A 354 -5.70 15.17 -15.06
C GLN A 354 -6.07 14.34 -13.82
N ALA A 355 -5.06 13.77 -13.17
CA ALA A 355 -5.19 13.13 -11.88
C ALA A 355 -4.88 14.08 -10.70
N LYS A 356 -5.39 13.73 -9.52
CA LYS A 356 -5.20 14.50 -8.28
C LYS A 356 -4.63 13.61 -7.18
N THR A 357 -4.10 14.21 -6.12
CA THR A 357 -3.76 13.45 -4.92
C THR A 357 -5.03 13.07 -4.14
N LEU A 358 -4.99 11.97 -3.38
CA LEU A 358 -6.08 11.57 -2.48
C LEU A 358 -6.48 12.70 -1.51
N HIS A 359 -5.48 13.38 -0.96
CA HIS A 359 -5.65 14.55 -0.10
C HIS A 359 -6.42 15.68 -0.79
N ARG A 360 -6.05 15.99 -2.05
CA ARG A 360 -6.72 17.04 -2.84
C ARG A 360 -8.15 16.66 -3.22
N LEU A 361 -8.42 15.37 -3.48
CA LEU A 361 -9.76 14.86 -3.73
C LEU A 361 -10.67 15.05 -2.50
N LEU A 362 -10.20 14.65 -1.32
CA LEU A 362 -10.99 14.75 -0.08
C LEU A 362 -11.11 16.19 0.44
N GLY A 363 -10.20 17.08 0.03
CA GLY A 363 -10.17 18.48 0.46
C GLY A 363 -9.57 18.63 1.86
N VAL A 364 -8.24 18.75 1.92
CA VAL A 364 -7.48 19.00 3.15
C VAL A 364 -7.94 20.30 3.81
N ILE A 365 -8.14 20.25 5.13
CA ILE A 365 -8.38 21.42 5.96
C ILE A 365 -7.09 21.65 6.78
N PRO A 366 -6.48 22.86 6.74
CA PRO A 366 -5.27 23.16 7.50
C PRO A 366 -5.44 22.84 8.99
N ASP A 367 -4.41 22.25 9.59
CA ASP A 367 -4.33 21.90 11.01
C ASP A 367 -5.43 20.96 11.53
N GLN A 368 -6.13 20.25 10.62
CA GLN A 368 -7.14 19.25 10.97
C GLN A 368 -6.83 17.86 10.42
N VAL A 369 -7.23 16.85 11.19
CA VAL A 369 -7.11 15.43 10.80
C VAL A 369 -8.23 15.02 9.83
N ASN A 370 -9.33 15.77 9.82
CA ASN A 370 -10.51 15.50 9.00
C ASN A 370 -10.43 16.25 7.66
N PHE A 371 -11.22 15.76 6.71
CA PHE A 371 -11.32 16.31 5.37
C PHE A 371 -12.66 17.00 5.15
N ARG A 372 -12.73 17.88 4.15
CA ARG A 372 -13.97 18.53 3.72
C ARG A 372 -15.01 17.51 3.26
N HIS A 373 -14.58 16.47 2.55
CA HIS A 373 -15.45 15.38 2.13
C HIS A 373 -15.39 14.22 3.11
N HIS A 374 -16.56 13.76 3.53
CA HIS A 374 -16.78 12.73 4.54
C HIS A 374 -18.18 12.13 4.36
N GLN A 375 -18.62 11.29 5.29
CA GLN A 375 -19.92 10.60 5.22
C GLN A 375 -21.15 11.51 5.05
N GLU A 376 -21.12 12.74 5.59
CA GLU A 376 -22.22 13.71 5.48
C GLU A 376 -22.07 14.66 4.27
N ASN A 377 -20.86 14.75 3.70
CA ASN A 377 -20.56 15.58 2.54
C ASN A 377 -19.81 14.74 1.50
N LYS A 378 -20.58 13.93 0.78
CA LYS A 378 -20.05 12.95 -0.18
C LYS A 378 -19.48 13.62 -1.44
N LEU A 379 -18.57 12.92 -2.09
CA LEU A 379 -18.01 13.30 -3.38
C LEU A 379 -19.06 13.14 -4.49
N ALA A 380 -19.06 14.08 -5.43
CA ALA A 380 -19.93 14.06 -6.60
C ALA A 380 -19.25 13.29 -7.76
N ILE A 381 -19.01 11.98 -7.57
CA ILE A 381 -18.28 11.14 -8.52
C ILE A 381 -18.98 9.81 -8.76
N ASP A 382 -18.90 9.33 -10.00
CA ASP A 382 -19.54 8.09 -10.44
C ASP A 382 -18.50 6.96 -10.59
N ILE A 383 -17.27 7.31 -11.00
CA ILE A 383 -16.15 6.37 -11.11
C ILE A 383 -14.93 6.96 -10.40
N LEU A 384 -14.35 6.20 -9.47
CA LEU A 384 -13.09 6.52 -8.81
C LEU A 384 -12.01 5.53 -9.21
N LEU A 385 -10.92 6.02 -9.80
CA LEU A 385 -9.71 5.26 -10.06
C LEU A 385 -8.61 5.67 -9.09
N ILE A 386 -8.08 4.73 -8.31
CA ILE A 386 -6.94 4.97 -7.42
C ILE A 386 -5.74 4.19 -7.95
N ASP A 387 -4.66 4.88 -8.32
CA ASP A 387 -3.38 4.27 -8.67
C ASP A 387 -2.41 4.24 -7.48
N GLU A 388 -1.39 3.37 -7.56
CA GLU A 388 -0.37 3.17 -6.52
C GLU A 388 -0.96 2.85 -5.13
N VAL A 389 -2.00 2.01 -5.10
CA VAL A 389 -2.75 1.66 -3.89
C VAL A 389 -1.89 0.96 -2.83
N SER A 390 -0.76 0.37 -3.20
CA SER A 390 0.22 -0.20 -2.25
C SER A 390 0.69 0.81 -1.20
N MET A 391 0.66 2.11 -1.51
CA MET A 391 1.07 3.18 -0.59
C MET A 391 -0.08 3.69 0.30
N VAL A 392 -1.32 3.27 0.05
CA VAL A 392 -2.50 3.77 0.76
C VAL A 392 -2.69 2.97 2.05
N ASP A 393 -2.67 3.67 3.18
CA ASP A 393 -2.87 3.07 4.50
C ASP A 393 -4.36 2.81 4.79
N LEU A 394 -4.62 2.02 5.84
CA LEU A 394 -5.98 1.68 6.25
C LEU A 394 -6.81 2.94 6.61
N PRO A 395 -6.33 3.89 7.45
CA PRO A 395 -7.10 5.08 7.79
C PRO A 395 -7.47 5.97 6.60
N MET A 396 -6.59 6.13 5.61
CA MET A 396 -6.86 6.91 4.39
C MET A 396 -7.88 6.18 3.54
N MET A 397 -7.72 4.87 3.32
CA MET A 397 -8.67 4.09 2.54
C MET A 397 -10.08 4.16 3.13
N THR A 398 -10.23 3.95 4.44
CA THR A 398 -11.56 4.03 5.08
C THR A 398 -12.18 5.42 4.92
N ARG A 399 -11.40 6.50 5.06
CA ARG A 399 -11.91 7.87 4.86
C ARG A 399 -12.33 8.15 3.44
N ILE A 400 -11.64 7.61 2.44
CA ILE A 400 -12.06 7.66 1.04
C ILE A 400 -13.43 7.02 0.91
N PHE A 401 -13.58 5.76 1.36
CA PHE A 401 -14.84 5.03 1.24
C PHE A 401 -16.01 5.68 1.98
N ARG A 402 -15.76 6.34 3.13
CA ARG A 402 -16.76 7.16 3.83
C ARG A 402 -17.26 8.34 2.98
N ALA A 403 -16.38 8.97 2.21
CA ALA A 403 -16.71 10.12 1.37
C ALA A 403 -17.40 9.74 0.05
N LEU A 404 -17.54 8.44 -0.27
CA LEU A 404 -18.10 7.99 -1.53
C LEU A 404 -19.61 7.73 -1.45
N PRO A 405 -20.39 8.14 -2.48
CA PRO A 405 -21.70 7.56 -2.75
C PRO A 405 -21.64 6.02 -2.82
N ALA A 406 -22.75 5.37 -2.47
CA ALA A 406 -22.84 3.91 -2.51
C ALA A 406 -22.82 3.37 -3.95
N THR A 407 -23.26 4.19 -4.92
CA THR A 407 -23.32 3.88 -6.35
C THR A 407 -21.99 4.07 -7.09
N THR A 408 -20.98 4.68 -6.45
CA THR A 408 -19.69 4.95 -7.10
C THR A 408 -18.94 3.64 -7.37
N LYS A 409 -18.55 3.43 -8.63
CA LYS A 409 -17.63 2.35 -9.01
C LYS A 409 -16.20 2.72 -8.59
N VAL A 410 -15.52 1.82 -7.87
CA VAL A 410 -14.16 2.02 -7.38
C VAL A 410 -13.21 1.01 -8.02
N ILE A 411 -12.15 1.50 -8.65
CA ILE A 411 -11.12 0.70 -9.29
C ILE A 411 -9.79 0.99 -8.60
N LEU A 412 -9.19 -0.05 -8.02
CA LEU A 412 -7.90 0.02 -7.35
C LEU A 412 -6.80 -0.55 -8.27
N LEU A 413 -5.73 0.21 -8.47
CA LEU A 413 -4.55 -0.22 -9.20
C LEU A 413 -3.33 -0.22 -8.28
N GLY A 414 -2.49 -1.22 -8.45
CA GLY A 414 -1.22 -1.22 -7.76
C GLY A 414 -0.47 -2.52 -7.94
N ASP A 415 0.56 -2.66 -7.12
CA ASP A 415 1.40 -3.84 -7.09
C ASP A 415 1.49 -4.34 -5.66
N ALA A 416 0.90 -5.51 -5.40
CA ALA A 416 0.87 -6.12 -4.07
C ALA A 416 2.27 -6.58 -3.60
N ASP A 417 3.23 -6.71 -4.53
CA ASP A 417 4.61 -7.12 -4.23
C ASP A 417 5.54 -5.93 -3.89
N GLN A 418 5.08 -4.70 -4.14
CA GLN A 418 5.82 -3.50 -3.72
C GLN A 418 5.74 -3.29 -2.22
N LEU A 419 6.61 -2.43 -1.70
CA LEU A 419 6.58 -1.99 -0.32
C LEU A 419 5.17 -1.53 0.08
N PRO A 420 4.64 -2.02 1.23
CA PRO A 420 3.36 -1.56 1.73
C PRO A 420 3.44 -0.10 2.22
N SER A 421 2.28 0.48 2.50
CA SER A 421 2.15 1.86 3.01
C SER A 421 3.05 2.11 4.23
N VAL A 422 3.58 3.30 4.44
CA VAL A 422 4.44 3.56 5.62
C VAL A 422 3.65 3.48 6.92
N ALA A 423 2.38 3.88 6.90
CA ALA A 423 1.48 3.84 8.04
C ALA A 423 0.79 2.46 8.20
N VAL A 424 -0.17 2.38 9.13
CA VAL A 424 -0.82 1.14 9.54
C VAL A 424 -1.67 0.52 8.42
N GLY A 425 -1.50 -0.80 8.23
CA GLY A 425 -2.33 -1.64 7.36
C GLY A 425 -1.71 -1.92 5.98
N SER A 426 -2.13 -3.01 5.35
CA SER A 426 -1.68 -3.42 4.02
C SER A 426 -2.87 -3.69 3.10
N VAL A 427 -3.67 -2.65 2.84
CA VAL A 427 -4.99 -2.79 2.21
C VAL A 427 -4.94 -3.58 0.90
N LEU A 428 -4.00 -3.24 0.01
CA LEU A 428 -3.90 -3.92 -1.28
C LEU A 428 -3.54 -5.40 -1.12
N ALA A 429 -2.57 -5.74 -0.27
CA ALA A 429 -2.15 -7.12 -0.04
C ALA A 429 -3.26 -7.94 0.64
N ASP A 430 -4.01 -7.32 1.55
CA ASP A 430 -5.12 -7.96 2.26
C ASP A 430 -6.33 -8.23 1.34
N PHE A 431 -6.56 -7.38 0.33
CA PHE A 431 -7.64 -7.55 -0.64
C PHE A 431 -7.26 -8.33 -1.90
N ALA A 432 -5.98 -8.37 -2.26
CA ALA A 432 -5.47 -9.11 -3.40
C ALA A 432 -4.35 -10.07 -2.97
N PRO A 433 -4.67 -11.08 -2.12
CA PRO A 433 -3.69 -12.06 -1.70
C PRO A 433 -3.17 -12.86 -2.89
N ARG A 434 -1.91 -13.29 -2.81
CA ARG A 434 -1.27 -14.16 -3.79
C ARG A 434 -0.95 -15.53 -3.19
N PRO A 435 -1.14 -16.64 -3.93
CA PRO A 435 -1.71 -16.73 -5.28
C PRO A 435 -3.20 -16.35 -5.32
N HIS A 436 -3.74 -16.12 -6.52
CA HIS A 436 -5.15 -15.77 -6.70
C HIS A 436 -6.06 -16.86 -6.11
N LEU A 437 -7.09 -16.46 -5.36
CA LEU A 437 -8.03 -17.36 -4.65
C LEU A 437 -9.01 -18.11 -5.58
N GLY A 438 -8.81 -18.07 -6.89
CA GLY A 438 -9.79 -18.50 -7.90
C GLY A 438 -11.01 -17.57 -8.02
N TYR A 439 -11.69 -17.65 -9.16
CA TYR A 439 -12.98 -17.00 -9.41
C TYR A 439 -14.13 -17.91 -8.98
N SER A 440 -15.25 -17.35 -8.54
CA SER A 440 -16.49 -18.10 -8.32
C SER A 440 -17.02 -18.67 -9.63
N ALA A 441 -17.87 -19.70 -9.55
CA ALA A 441 -18.47 -20.33 -10.73
C ALA A 441 -19.24 -19.33 -11.61
N LEU A 442 -20.00 -18.43 -10.98
CA LEU A 442 -20.77 -17.38 -11.67
C LEU A 442 -19.86 -16.40 -12.40
N ASN A 443 -18.81 -15.91 -11.74
CA ASN A 443 -17.90 -14.96 -12.37
C ASN A 443 -17.07 -15.62 -13.47
N HIS A 444 -16.68 -16.89 -13.28
CA HIS A 444 -16.01 -17.67 -14.31
C HIS A 444 -16.89 -17.85 -15.56
N GLN A 445 -18.17 -18.18 -15.39
CA GLN A 445 -19.11 -18.30 -16.51
C GLN A 445 -19.28 -16.97 -17.25
N TYR A 446 -19.42 -15.86 -16.53
CA TYR A 446 -19.47 -14.52 -17.10
C TYR A 446 -18.21 -14.21 -17.92
N LEU A 447 -17.02 -14.42 -17.35
CA LEU A 447 -15.76 -14.15 -18.04
C LEU A 447 -15.59 -15.03 -19.28
N ALA A 448 -15.95 -16.32 -19.19
CA ALA A 448 -15.92 -17.22 -20.34
C ALA A 448 -16.84 -16.75 -21.49
N GLN A 449 -18.03 -16.22 -21.16
CA GLN A 449 -18.97 -15.71 -22.17
C GLN A 449 -18.47 -14.44 -22.87
N VAL A 450 -17.81 -13.55 -22.12
CA VAL A 450 -17.32 -12.25 -22.60
C VAL A 450 -15.97 -12.39 -23.31
N THR A 451 -15.03 -13.12 -22.73
CA THR A 451 -13.64 -13.20 -23.25
C THR A 451 -13.37 -14.43 -24.10
N GLY A 452 -14.25 -15.44 -24.09
CA GLY A 452 -14.07 -16.69 -24.84
C GLY A 452 -13.12 -17.71 -24.19
N TYR A 453 -12.46 -17.38 -23.08
CA TYR A 453 -11.53 -18.29 -22.39
C TYR A 453 -12.28 -19.26 -21.48
N GLN A 454 -12.14 -20.58 -21.74
CA GLN A 454 -12.78 -21.61 -20.92
C GLN A 454 -12.03 -21.93 -19.62
N THR A 455 -10.74 -21.62 -19.54
CA THR A 455 -9.91 -21.85 -18.35
C THR A 455 -9.06 -20.63 -18.08
N LEU A 456 -9.35 -19.92 -16.99
CA LEU A 456 -8.61 -18.71 -16.61
C LEU A 456 -7.55 -18.95 -15.53
N THR A 457 -7.71 -19.96 -14.67
CA THR A 457 -6.80 -20.25 -13.55
C THR A 457 -6.44 -21.74 -13.51
N LYS A 458 -5.18 -22.07 -13.20
CA LYS A 458 -4.68 -23.46 -13.15
C LYS A 458 -5.08 -24.25 -11.89
N ASP A 459 -5.70 -23.65 -10.88
CA ASP A 459 -6.00 -24.28 -9.58
C ASP A 459 -7.46 -24.09 -9.14
N SER A 460 -8.42 -24.50 -9.98
CA SER A 460 -9.85 -24.51 -9.60
C SER A 460 -10.22 -25.67 -8.66
N SER A 461 -9.27 -26.47 -8.18
CA SER A 461 -9.55 -27.72 -7.45
C SER A 461 -9.78 -27.56 -5.94
N VAL A 462 -9.89 -26.33 -5.40
CA VAL A 462 -9.97 -26.13 -3.92
C VAL A 462 -11.14 -25.26 -3.46
N LEU A 463 -11.94 -24.64 -4.33
CA LEU A 463 -13.18 -24.01 -3.87
C LEU A 463 -14.27 -25.09 -3.73
N ALA A 464 -14.75 -25.29 -2.50
CA ALA A 464 -15.94 -26.08 -2.24
C ALA A 464 -17.07 -25.59 -3.15
N ALA A 465 -17.78 -26.52 -3.79
CA ALA A 465 -18.78 -26.26 -4.82
C ALA A 465 -20.00 -25.42 -4.38
N ASP A 466 -20.04 -24.94 -3.13
CA ASP A 466 -21.20 -24.32 -2.48
C ASP A 466 -21.07 -22.80 -2.22
N GLU A 467 -19.93 -22.16 -2.50
CA GLU A 467 -19.81 -20.71 -2.31
C GLU A 467 -20.19 -19.92 -3.58
N GLN A 468 -21.30 -19.18 -3.50
CA GLN A 468 -21.77 -18.27 -4.57
C GLN A 468 -20.80 -17.10 -4.84
N TYR A 469 -19.81 -16.86 -3.98
CA TYR A 469 -18.92 -15.70 -4.04
C TYR A 469 -17.49 -16.07 -3.63
N SER A 470 -16.50 -15.56 -4.38
CA SER A 470 -15.08 -15.63 -3.99
C SER A 470 -14.54 -14.22 -3.74
N ALA A 471 -13.73 -14.04 -2.70
CA ALA A 471 -12.97 -12.80 -2.51
C ALA A 471 -12.08 -12.46 -3.72
N GLY A 472 -11.69 -13.48 -4.51
CA GLY A 472 -10.97 -13.35 -5.76
C GLY A 472 -11.77 -12.76 -6.92
N ASP A 473 -13.11 -12.68 -6.86
CA ASP A 473 -13.91 -12.21 -8.00
C ASP A 473 -13.60 -10.78 -8.43
N CYS A 474 -13.30 -9.91 -7.47
CA CYS A 474 -12.97 -8.52 -7.74
C CYS A 474 -11.50 -8.30 -8.12
N VAL A 475 -10.65 -9.33 -8.07
CA VAL A 475 -9.20 -9.21 -8.28
C VAL A 475 -8.84 -9.74 -9.65
N THR A 476 -7.96 -9.06 -10.36
CA THR A 476 -7.31 -9.61 -11.56
C THR A 476 -5.84 -9.25 -11.55
N PHE A 477 -4.98 -10.27 -11.73
CA PHE A 477 -3.54 -10.08 -11.80
C PHE A 477 -3.06 -9.97 -13.25
N LEU A 478 -2.32 -8.91 -13.56
CA LEU A 478 -1.63 -8.76 -14.83
C LEU A 478 -0.28 -9.49 -14.75
N MET A 479 -0.18 -10.62 -15.43
CA MET A 479 0.97 -11.55 -15.29
C MET A 479 2.13 -11.23 -16.24
N LYS A 480 1.86 -10.63 -17.41
CA LYS A 480 2.87 -10.38 -18.44
C LYS A 480 3.38 -8.95 -18.37
N SER A 481 4.68 -8.78 -18.11
CA SER A 481 5.34 -7.48 -18.26
C SER A 481 5.78 -7.30 -19.71
N ARG A 482 5.41 -6.17 -20.32
CA ARG A 482 5.88 -5.77 -21.66
C ARG A 482 7.20 -5.00 -21.60
N ARG A 483 7.49 -4.38 -20.46
CA ARG A 483 8.77 -3.68 -20.19
C ARG A 483 9.89 -4.67 -19.88
N PHE A 484 9.53 -5.75 -19.21
CA PHE A 484 10.43 -6.85 -18.87
C PHE A 484 9.80 -8.09 -19.50
N ASP A 485 10.05 -8.31 -20.77
CA ASP A 485 9.62 -9.45 -21.60
C ASP A 485 9.97 -10.85 -21.05
N GLY A 486 10.48 -10.95 -19.83
CA GLY A 486 10.95 -12.18 -19.22
C GLY A 486 12.35 -12.58 -19.68
N GLU A 487 12.94 -11.88 -20.65
CA GLU A 487 14.28 -12.14 -21.17
C GLU A 487 15.33 -11.18 -20.55
N GLY A 488 14.95 -9.93 -20.31
CA GLY A 488 15.80 -8.92 -19.67
C GLY A 488 16.23 -9.27 -18.23
N GLY A 489 17.47 -8.92 -17.87
CA GLY A 489 18.07 -9.24 -16.57
C GLY A 489 17.31 -8.63 -15.38
N ILE A 490 16.79 -7.40 -15.51
CA ILE A 490 16.06 -6.69 -14.45
C ILE A 490 14.75 -7.42 -14.06
N GLY A 491 14.00 -7.91 -15.05
CA GLY A 491 12.77 -8.66 -14.79
C GLY A 491 13.02 -9.99 -14.10
N LYS A 492 14.05 -10.72 -14.54
CA LYS A 492 14.45 -12.00 -13.95
C LYS A 492 14.88 -11.85 -12.50
N ILE A 493 15.77 -10.90 -12.20
CA ILE A 493 16.23 -10.68 -10.82
C ILE A 493 15.09 -10.20 -9.91
N ALA A 494 14.20 -9.32 -10.39
CA ALA A 494 13.04 -8.89 -9.62
C ALA A 494 12.13 -10.08 -9.23
N ASN A 495 11.87 -10.99 -10.18
CA ASN A 495 11.05 -12.19 -9.98
C ASN A 495 11.70 -13.15 -8.97
N TYR A 496 13.02 -13.38 -9.08
CA TYR A 496 13.72 -14.22 -8.11
C TYR A 496 13.73 -13.62 -6.71
N VAL A 497 13.96 -12.30 -6.60
CA VAL A 497 13.96 -11.59 -5.31
C VAL A 497 12.60 -11.72 -4.62
N ILE A 498 11.49 -11.43 -5.31
CA ILE A 498 10.17 -11.48 -4.68
C ILE A 498 9.76 -12.92 -4.29
N LYS A 499 10.20 -13.93 -5.05
CA LYS A 499 10.01 -15.35 -4.70
C LYS A 499 10.91 -15.85 -3.57
N GLY A 500 11.86 -15.06 -3.10
CA GLY A 500 12.83 -15.48 -2.07
C GLY A 500 13.94 -16.38 -2.62
N GLN A 501 14.14 -16.40 -3.94
CA GLN A 501 15.13 -17.21 -4.65
C GLN A 501 16.50 -16.51 -4.63
N TYR A 502 17.18 -16.56 -3.49
CA TYR A 502 18.43 -15.84 -3.30
C TYR A 502 19.58 -16.38 -4.17
N GLN A 503 19.64 -17.69 -4.41
CA GLN A 503 20.74 -18.31 -5.14
C GLN A 503 20.72 -17.87 -6.60
N GLU A 504 19.54 -17.97 -7.21
CA GLU A 504 19.28 -17.62 -8.61
C GLU A 504 19.44 -16.10 -8.82
N SER A 505 18.92 -15.27 -7.90
CA SER A 505 19.10 -13.81 -7.99
C SER A 505 20.56 -13.37 -7.84
N TRP A 506 21.33 -14.00 -6.96
CA TRP A 506 22.75 -13.67 -6.79
C TRP A 506 23.60 -14.14 -7.98
N GLN A 507 23.32 -15.33 -8.53
CA GLN A 507 23.99 -15.84 -9.73
C GLN A 507 23.81 -14.91 -10.94
N LEU A 508 22.63 -14.31 -11.10
CA LEU A 508 22.41 -13.31 -12.16
C LEU A 508 23.24 -12.03 -12.01
N LEU A 509 23.63 -11.67 -10.78
CA LEU A 509 24.49 -10.51 -10.52
C LEU A 509 25.97 -10.83 -10.75
N GLN A 510 26.36 -12.10 -10.63
CA GLN A 510 27.73 -12.50 -10.87
C GLN A 510 28.06 -12.38 -12.35
N PRO A 511 29.27 -11.90 -12.70
CA PRO A 511 29.71 -11.83 -14.08
C PRO A 511 29.82 -13.25 -14.64
N SER A 512 28.82 -13.67 -15.40
CA SER A 512 28.89 -14.86 -16.26
C SER A 512 29.59 -14.50 -17.58
N GLU A 513 30.21 -15.50 -18.21
CA GLU A 513 30.89 -15.39 -19.51
C GLU A 513 30.00 -14.77 -20.62
N PRO A 514 30.59 -14.13 -21.65
CA PRO A 514 29.89 -13.20 -22.52
C PRO A 514 29.08 -13.94 -23.58
N LEU A 515 27.79 -14.19 -23.29
CA LEU A 515 26.86 -14.75 -24.29
C LEU A 515 25.63 -13.89 -24.55
N SER A 516 25.62 -12.63 -24.10
CA SER A 516 24.60 -11.66 -24.52
C SER A 516 25.15 -10.24 -24.46
N ASN A 517 25.17 -9.57 -25.61
CA ASN A 517 25.41 -8.13 -25.70
C ASN A 517 24.31 -7.41 -24.90
N GLU A 518 24.74 -6.44 -24.07
CA GLU A 518 23.96 -5.63 -23.11
C GLU A 518 23.79 -6.22 -21.70
N LYS A 519 24.84 -6.07 -20.87
CA LYS A 519 24.76 -6.34 -19.42
C LYS A 519 23.89 -5.30 -18.71
N GLN A 520 22.58 -5.55 -18.65
CA GLN A 520 21.63 -4.73 -17.88
C GLN A 520 21.91 -4.74 -16.37
N LEU A 521 22.56 -5.79 -15.86
CA LEU A 521 22.87 -5.97 -14.44
C LEU A 521 24.37 -5.82 -14.19
N THR A 522 24.74 -5.08 -13.15
CA THR A 522 26.13 -4.91 -12.73
C THR A 522 26.27 -5.04 -11.21
N LEU A 523 27.15 -5.93 -10.74
CA LEU A 523 27.55 -5.99 -9.34
C LEU A 523 28.76 -5.08 -9.11
N LEU A 524 28.59 -4.06 -8.28
CA LEU A 524 29.63 -3.10 -7.95
C LEU A 524 30.54 -3.68 -6.87
N SER A 525 31.85 -3.67 -7.14
CA SER A 525 32.90 -4.13 -6.22
C SER A 525 33.81 -2.95 -5.83
N GLY A 526 34.43 -3.04 -4.65
CA GLY A 526 35.35 -2.00 -4.15
C GLY A 526 34.68 -0.96 -3.24
N THR A 527 35.39 0.14 -2.97
CA THR A 527 34.88 1.22 -2.11
C THR A 527 33.87 2.09 -2.86
N ILE A 528 32.93 2.70 -2.13
CA ILE A 528 31.88 3.56 -2.70
C ILE A 528 32.46 4.62 -3.65
N GLU A 529 33.54 5.26 -3.24
CA GLU A 529 34.20 6.31 -4.02
C GLU A 529 34.69 5.83 -5.40
N THR A 530 35.22 4.61 -5.47
CA THR A 530 35.85 4.09 -6.70
C THR A 530 34.85 3.88 -7.83
N TRP A 531 33.67 3.34 -7.54
CA TRP A 531 32.63 3.12 -8.55
C TRP A 531 31.70 4.32 -8.70
N LEU A 532 31.53 5.16 -7.68
CA LEU A 532 30.63 6.30 -7.73
C LEU A 532 31.20 7.43 -8.59
N THR A 533 32.51 7.68 -8.51
CA THR A 533 33.20 8.74 -9.27
C THR A 533 32.90 8.70 -10.78
N PRO A 534 33.13 7.58 -11.50
CA PRO A 534 32.84 7.53 -12.94
C PRO A 534 31.35 7.73 -13.27
N LEU A 535 30.43 7.29 -12.40
CA LEU A 535 28.99 7.50 -12.60
C LEU A 535 28.58 8.95 -12.39
N VAL A 536 29.15 9.63 -11.40
CA VAL A 536 28.94 11.07 -11.18
C VAL A 536 29.47 11.87 -12.35
N GLU A 537 30.64 11.50 -12.88
CA GLU A 537 31.21 12.13 -14.08
C GLU A 537 30.33 11.93 -15.31
N GLN A 538 29.79 10.73 -15.49
CA GLN A 538 28.91 10.41 -16.62
C GLN A 538 27.56 11.13 -16.54
N TYR A 539 26.92 11.15 -15.36
CA TYR A 539 25.51 11.52 -15.23
C TYR A 539 25.23 12.84 -14.53
N TYR A 540 26.12 13.37 -13.70
CA TYR A 540 25.84 14.60 -12.93
C TYR A 540 26.76 15.77 -13.31
N LEU A 541 27.95 15.50 -13.85
CA LEU A 541 28.86 16.55 -14.32
C LEU A 541 28.21 17.40 -15.43
N GLY A 542 27.48 16.75 -16.34
CA GLY A 542 26.77 17.41 -17.44
C GLY A 542 25.67 18.38 -17.00
N LEU A 543 25.12 18.24 -15.79
CA LEU A 543 24.08 19.16 -15.28
C LEU A 543 24.56 20.61 -15.18
N CYS A 544 25.86 20.81 -14.97
CA CYS A 544 26.46 22.15 -14.89
C CYS A 544 26.75 22.76 -16.26
N GLN A 545 26.70 21.96 -17.32
CA GLN A 545 27.00 22.35 -18.71
C GLN A 545 25.73 22.62 -19.53
N CYS A 546 24.56 22.20 -19.05
CA CYS A 546 23.29 22.45 -19.71
C CYS A 546 22.97 23.96 -19.74
N GLU A 547 22.55 24.47 -20.90
CA GLU A 547 22.09 25.86 -21.05
C GLU A 547 20.62 26.02 -20.67
N LYS A 548 19.84 24.94 -20.84
CA LYS A 548 18.40 24.89 -20.64
C LYS A 548 18.01 23.98 -19.48
N VAL A 549 16.95 24.35 -18.78
CA VAL A 549 16.44 23.62 -17.60
C VAL A 549 15.86 22.26 -18.02
N GLU A 550 15.22 22.21 -19.19
CA GLU A 550 14.64 21.03 -19.82
C GLU A 550 15.68 19.92 -20.00
N GLU A 551 16.86 20.28 -20.50
CA GLU A 551 17.98 19.36 -20.71
C GLU A 551 18.52 18.82 -19.38
N ALA A 552 18.58 19.67 -18.36
CA ALA A 552 19.02 19.29 -17.03
C ALA A 552 18.03 18.31 -16.36
N PHE A 553 16.71 18.53 -16.49
CA PHE A 553 15.70 17.58 -16.02
C PHE A 553 15.77 16.24 -16.77
N ALA A 554 15.91 16.29 -18.10
CA ALA A 554 16.06 15.08 -18.91
C ALA A 554 17.29 14.26 -18.49
N LEU A 555 18.42 14.91 -18.21
CA LEU A 555 19.65 14.28 -17.75
C LEU A 555 19.51 13.73 -16.32
N LEU A 556 18.84 14.48 -15.43
CA LEU A 556 18.53 14.07 -14.06
C LEU A 556 17.57 12.86 -14.00
N ALA A 557 16.71 12.67 -15.01
CA ALA A 557 15.81 11.52 -15.11
C ALA A 557 16.53 10.22 -15.55
N LYS A 558 17.74 10.32 -16.12
CA LYS A 558 18.49 9.14 -16.58
C LYS A 558 19.07 8.33 -15.43
N PHE A 559 19.50 8.96 -14.34
CA PHE A 559 20.26 8.27 -13.29
C PHE A 559 19.77 8.59 -11.88
N ARG A 560 19.75 7.57 -11.02
CA ARG A 560 19.52 7.75 -9.58
C ARG A 560 20.25 6.74 -8.71
N ILE A 561 20.72 7.23 -7.56
CA ILE A 561 21.26 6.40 -6.49
C ILE A 561 20.17 6.15 -5.44
N LEU A 562 19.92 4.89 -5.12
CA LEU A 562 18.93 4.45 -4.14
C LEU A 562 19.63 3.80 -2.95
N SER A 563 19.22 4.15 -1.74
CA SER A 563 19.70 3.50 -0.51
C SER A 563 18.52 3.01 0.33
N SER A 564 18.74 1.95 1.10
CA SER A 564 17.74 1.48 2.08
C SER A 564 17.73 2.32 3.36
N THR A 565 18.83 3.02 3.68
CA THR A 565 18.97 3.81 4.91
C THR A 565 19.13 5.30 4.62
N ARG A 566 18.65 6.12 5.54
CA ARG A 566 18.85 7.59 5.48
C ARG A 566 20.23 8.00 5.98
N LYS A 567 20.64 7.43 7.12
CA LYS A 567 21.89 7.71 7.83
C LYS A 567 22.87 6.54 7.73
N GLY A 568 24.13 6.80 8.09
CA GLY A 568 25.22 5.82 8.06
C GLY A 568 26.09 5.94 6.80
N PRO A 569 27.19 5.16 6.69
CA PRO A 569 28.13 5.28 5.58
C PRO A 569 27.51 5.04 4.20
N GLN A 570 26.61 4.05 4.11
CA GLN A 570 25.84 3.74 2.89
C GLN A 570 24.49 4.50 2.82
N GLY A 571 24.26 5.43 3.75
CA GLY A 571 23.02 6.19 3.84
C GLY A 571 22.95 7.34 2.85
N VAL A 572 21.72 7.77 2.53
CA VAL A 572 21.44 8.88 1.60
C VAL A 572 22.23 10.15 1.92
N GLU A 573 22.36 10.53 3.20
CA GLU A 573 23.07 11.74 3.62
C GLU A 573 24.56 11.69 3.22
N SER A 574 25.23 10.57 3.49
CA SER A 574 26.63 10.35 3.14
C SER A 574 26.86 10.24 1.64
N LEU A 575 25.96 9.56 0.92
CA LEU A 575 26.04 9.41 -0.53
C LEU A 575 25.88 10.77 -1.24
N ASN A 576 24.93 11.60 -0.80
CA ASN A 576 24.79 12.95 -1.35
C ASN A 576 26.01 13.82 -1.07
N ALA A 577 26.57 13.76 0.15
CA ALA A 577 27.79 14.49 0.49
C ALA A 577 28.96 14.08 -0.41
N LEU A 578 29.14 12.78 -0.64
CA LEU A 578 30.21 12.27 -1.50
C LEU A 578 30.05 12.71 -2.96
N VAL A 579 28.83 12.69 -3.51
CA VAL A 579 28.57 13.22 -4.87
C VAL A 579 28.95 14.70 -4.95
N ILE A 580 28.57 15.50 -3.95
CA ILE A 580 28.90 16.93 -3.89
C ILE A 580 30.43 17.12 -3.85
N ASP A 581 31.14 16.34 -3.05
CA ASP A 581 32.60 16.45 -2.95
C ASP A 581 33.32 16.04 -4.24
N ILE A 582 32.85 15.02 -4.94
CA ILE A 582 33.35 14.65 -6.28
C ILE A 582 33.17 15.82 -7.25
N LEU A 583 31.98 16.43 -7.29
CA LEU A 583 31.68 17.57 -8.17
C LEU A 583 32.51 18.82 -7.81
N ARG A 584 32.76 19.07 -6.53
CA ARG A 584 33.68 20.13 -6.07
C ARG A 584 35.11 19.86 -6.54
N ASN A 585 35.62 18.65 -6.37
CA ASN A 585 36.96 18.27 -6.80
C ASN A 585 37.16 18.41 -8.32
N LYS A 586 36.09 18.27 -9.11
CA LYS A 586 36.09 18.52 -10.56
C LYS A 586 35.97 20.00 -10.93
N GLY A 587 35.81 20.90 -9.96
CA GLY A 587 35.76 22.35 -10.16
C GLY A 587 34.43 22.88 -10.71
N VAL A 588 33.37 22.06 -10.75
CA VAL A 588 32.05 22.49 -11.27
C VAL A 588 31.16 23.14 -10.21
N ILE A 589 31.45 22.93 -8.92
CA ILE A 589 30.75 23.54 -7.78
C ILE A 589 31.77 24.34 -6.94
N PRO A 590 31.42 25.54 -6.43
CA PRO A 590 32.32 26.34 -5.62
C PRO A 590 32.71 25.66 -4.29
N PHE A 591 34.00 25.77 -3.92
CA PHE A 591 34.51 25.47 -2.58
C PHE A 591 34.30 26.68 -1.66
N ASN A 592 33.14 26.81 -1.01
CA ASN A 592 33.01 27.82 0.05
C ASN A 592 33.60 27.27 1.36
N ARG A 593 34.68 27.91 1.83
CA ARG A 593 35.46 27.53 3.02
C ARG A 593 34.90 28.05 4.35
N PHE A 594 33.84 28.86 4.34
CA PHE A 594 33.29 29.47 5.55
C PHE A 594 31.79 29.16 5.69
N GLU A 595 31.49 28.44 6.78
CA GLU A 595 30.22 28.23 7.48
C GLU A 595 29.08 27.42 6.82
N SER A 596 28.74 26.35 7.54
CA SER A 596 27.53 25.51 7.49
C SER A 596 27.30 24.64 6.24
N SER A 597 26.91 23.40 6.50
CA SER A 597 26.72 22.25 5.61
C SER A 597 25.68 22.40 4.48
N ASN A 598 25.27 23.62 4.12
CA ASN A 598 24.11 23.88 3.25
C ASN A 598 24.32 25.07 2.26
N THR A 599 25.51 25.23 1.68
CA THR A 599 25.67 26.20 0.60
C THR A 599 24.91 25.74 -0.65
N LEU A 600 23.83 26.45 -1.00
CA LEU A 600 23.07 26.19 -2.23
C LEU A 600 23.88 26.60 -3.46
N TYR A 601 23.81 25.82 -4.53
CA TYR A 601 24.52 26.08 -5.78
C TYR A 601 23.66 25.80 -7.01
N ALA A 602 24.10 26.27 -8.18
CA ALA A 602 23.38 26.07 -9.44
C ALA A 602 23.46 24.61 -9.90
N SER A 603 22.42 24.13 -10.58
CA SER A 603 22.25 22.75 -11.02
C SER A 603 22.15 21.72 -9.89
N GLN A 604 21.92 22.16 -8.64
CA GLN A 604 21.69 21.27 -7.49
C GLN A 604 20.29 20.65 -7.55
N PRO A 605 20.15 19.32 -7.60
CA PRO A 605 18.86 18.66 -7.45
C PRO A 605 18.40 18.72 -6.00
N ILE A 606 17.16 19.15 -5.80
CA ILE A 606 16.50 19.24 -4.50
C ILE A 606 15.21 18.42 -4.51
N MET A 607 14.78 17.98 -3.34
CA MET A 607 13.50 17.30 -3.14
C MET A 607 12.79 17.89 -1.94
N ILE A 608 11.52 18.23 -2.13
CA ILE A 608 10.66 18.75 -1.06
C ILE A 608 10.35 17.63 -0.07
N SER A 609 10.41 17.95 1.22
CA SER A 609 10.18 16.99 2.31
C SER A 609 8.83 17.19 3.01
N GLU A 610 8.17 18.32 2.79
CA GLU A 610 6.90 18.69 3.43
C GLU A 610 6.00 19.39 2.41
N ASN A 611 4.70 19.08 2.43
CA ASN A 611 3.74 19.66 1.49
C ASN A 611 3.55 21.16 1.75
N ASP A 612 3.61 21.98 0.70
CA ASP A 612 3.16 23.38 0.72
C ASP A 612 2.12 23.61 -0.38
N TYR A 613 0.84 23.61 0.03
CA TYR A 613 -0.29 23.78 -0.87
C TYR A 613 -0.39 25.19 -1.47
N ARG A 614 0.23 26.21 -0.87
CA ARG A 614 0.18 27.60 -1.40
C ARG A 614 1.11 27.74 -2.58
N LEU A 615 2.29 27.12 -2.49
CA LEU A 615 3.29 27.11 -3.56
C LEU A 615 3.04 26.00 -4.59
N GLY A 616 2.16 25.03 -4.29
CA GLY A 616 1.85 23.93 -5.19
C GLY A 616 2.94 22.86 -5.26
N VAL A 617 3.84 22.82 -4.27
CA VAL A 617 4.93 21.83 -4.16
C VAL A 617 4.63 20.83 -3.06
N TYR A 618 4.90 19.56 -3.31
CA TYR A 618 4.53 18.44 -2.44
C TYR A 618 5.74 17.61 -2.03
N ASN A 619 5.62 16.91 -0.90
CA ASN A 619 6.64 15.97 -0.42
C ASN A 619 6.95 14.91 -1.48
N GLY A 620 8.23 14.80 -1.84
CA GLY A 620 8.73 13.92 -2.89
C GLY A 620 8.90 14.59 -4.26
N ASP A 621 8.41 15.83 -4.44
CA ASP A 621 8.63 16.57 -5.68
C ASP A 621 10.11 16.92 -5.82
N ILE A 622 10.65 16.65 -7.01
CA ILE A 622 12.06 16.88 -7.34
C ILE A 622 12.14 18.17 -8.15
N GLY A 623 13.00 19.08 -7.71
CA GLY A 623 13.32 20.31 -8.41
C GLY A 623 14.81 20.46 -8.66
N LEU A 624 15.16 21.47 -9.43
CA LEU A 624 16.54 21.88 -9.70
C LEU A 624 16.74 23.33 -9.27
N LEU A 625 17.83 23.62 -8.57
CA LEU A 625 18.27 25.00 -8.38
C LEU A 625 18.92 25.48 -9.66
N TRP A 626 18.43 26.58 -10.23
CA TRP A 626 18.85 27.08 -11.52
C TRP A 626 19.01 28.60 -11.50
N ARG A 627 19.96 29.13 -12.27
CA ARG A 627 20.10 30.59 -12.44
C ARG A 627 19.18 31.06 -13.56
N ASN A 628 18.30 32.00 -13.26
CA ASN A 628 17.49 32.64 -14.28
C ASN A 628 18.34 33.57 -15.17
N SER A 629 17.74 34.18 -16.19
CA SER A 629 18.40 35.13 -17.10
C SER A 629 18.99 36.36 -16.42
N GLN A 630 18.54 36.70 -15.20
CA GLN A 630 19.06 37.78 -14.38
C GLN A 630 20.21 37.32 -13.45
N GLY A 631 20.57 36.04 -13.47
CA GLY A 631 21.60 35.44 -12.63
C GLY A 631 21.14 35.04 -11.22
N HIS A 632 19.85 35.23 -10.89
CA HIS A 632 19.29 34.85 -9.59
C HIS A 632 19.08 33.34 -9.49
N LEU A 633 19.46 32.76 -8.35
CA LEU A 633 19.23 31.34 -8.08
C LEU A 633 17.77 31.10 -7.69
N MET A 634 17.10 30.27 -8.47
CA MET A 634 15.69 29.92 -8.34
C MET A 634 15.57 28.41 -8.23
N ALA A 635 14.62 27.92 -7.45
CA ALA A 635 14.21 26.53 -7.50
C ALA A 635 13.16 26.34 -8.59
N VAL A 636 13.38 25.37 -9.46
CA VAL A 636 12.52 25.10 -10.61
C VAL A 636 11.89 23.72 -10.44
N PHE A 637 10.59 23.63 -10.64
CA PHE A 637 9.81 22.39 -10.59
C PHE A 637 9.02 22.21 -11.88
N GLU A 638 8.89 20.98 -12.37
CA GLU A 638 8.00 20.64 -13.48
C GLU A 638 6.54 20.80 -13.03
N ASN A 639 5.74 21.51 -13.82
CA ASN A 639 4.32 21.66 -13.56
C ASN A 639 3.50 20.65 -14.38
N THR A 640 2.23 20.45 -14.01
CA THR A 640 1.34 19.47 -14.65
C THR A 640 0.94 19.83 -16.10
N GLN A 641 1.29 21.02 -16.58
CA GLN A 641 0.99 21.49 -17.94
C GLN A 641 2.22 21.42 -18.86
N GLY A 642 3.33 20.82 -18.41
CA GLY A 642 4.57 20.72 -19.19
C GLY A 642 5.42 22.00 -19.20
N GLY A 643 5.18 22.91 -18.27
CA GLY A 643 6.00 24.09 -18.01
C GLY A 643 6.77 23.98 -16.68
N TYR A 644 7.32 25.11 -16.23
CA TYR A 644 8.16 25.17 -15.04
C TYR A 644 7.71 26.25 -14.05
N ASP A 645 7.60 25.87 -12.79
CA ASP A 645 7.32 26.79 -11.69
C ASP A 645 8.63 27.24 -11.04
N TRP A 646 8.84 28.56 -11.02
CA TRP A 646 10.07 29.18 -10.52
C TRP A 646 9.84 29.81 -9.14
N ILE A 647 10.47 29.26 -8.11
CA ILE A 647 10.26 29.64 -6.71
C ILE A 647 11.59 30.07 -6.10
N MET A 648 11.62 31.16 -5.33
CA MET A 648 12.82 31.55 -4.59
C MET A 648 13.15 30.49 -3.51
N PRO A 649 14.40 30.02 -3.38
CA PRO A 649 14.76 28.98 -2.41
C PRO A 649 14.38 29.31 -0.96
N SER A 650 14.39 30.59 -0.58
CA SER A 650 14.00 31.05 0.76
C SER A 650 12.51 30.91 1.07
N ARG A 651 11.66 30.71 0.06
CA ARG A 651 10.22 30.46 0.21
C ARG A 651 9.88 28.98 0.27
N LEU A 652 10.80 28.10 -0.11
CA LEU A 652 10.51 26.69 -0.14
C LEU A 652 10.25 26.15 1.27
N PRO A 653 9.33 25.18 1.41
CA PRO A 653 9.26 24.36 2.61
C PRO A 653 10.56 23.56 2.76
N LYS A 654 10.67 22.78 3.84
CA LYS A 654 11.85 21.96 4.09
C LYS A 654 12.19 21.08 2.88
N PHE A 655 13.43 21.16 2.41
CA PHE A 655 13.93 20.40 1.27
C PHE A 655 15.31 19.79 1.54
N GLU A 656 15.66 18.78 0.76
CA GLU A 656 16.90 17.99 0.87
C GLU A 656 17.57 17.86 -0.51
N THR A 657 18.90 17.77 -0.58
CA THR A 657 19.59 17.40 -1.82
C THR A 657 19.24 15.97 -2.23
N VAL A 658 19.11 15.69 -3.53
CA VAL A 658 18.54 14.42 -4.00
C VAL A 658 19.35 13.68 -5.07
N TYR A 659 20.68 13.73 -5.11
CA TYR A 659 21.44 12.81 -5.99
C TYR A 659 21.24 11.34 -5.60
N ALA A 660 21.13 11.10 -4.29
CA ALA A 660 20.68 9.86 -3.68
C ALA A 660 19.34 10.06 -2.96
N MET A 661 18.50 9.03 -2.96
CA MET A 661 17.24 9.00 -2.21
C MET A 661 16.98 7.63 -1.59
N THR A 662 16.11 7.57 -0.58
CA THR A 662 15.72 6.28 0.00
C THR A 662 14.79 5.53 -0.95
N ILE A 663 14.85 4.21 -0.98
CA ILE A 663 13.96 3.38 -1.82
C ILE A 663 12.48 3.72 -1.55
N HIS A 664 12.10 3.96 -0.29
CA HIS A 664 10.75 4.41 0.07
C HIS A 664 10.30 5.69 -0.66
N LYS A 665 11.19 6.69 -0.82
CA LYS A 665 10.88 7.95 -1.52
C LYS A 665 10.88 7.82 -3.05
N THR A 666 11.29 6.68 -3.60
CA THR A 666 11.28 6.40 -5.05
C THR A 666 9.95 5.88 -5.54
N GLN A 667 9.00 5.66 -4.64
CA GLN A 667 7.67 5.17 -4.96
C GLN A 667 6.98 6.10 -5.97
N GLY A 668 6.45 5.50 -7.05
CA GLY A 668 5.98 6.27 -8.21
C GLY A 668 7.09 7.01 -8.97
N SER A 669 8.38 6.64 -8.83
CA SER A 669 9.54 7.15 -9.61
C SER A 669 10.15 6.05 -10.48
N GLU A 670 10.88 6.38 -11.56
CA GLU A 670 11.55 5.44 -12.46
C GLU A 670 12.68 6.17 -13.18
N PHE A 671 13.78 5.48 -13.46
CA PHE A 671 15.01 6.04 -14.05
C PHE A 671 15.62 5.07 -15.06
N GLU A 672 16.37 5.56 -16.05
CA GLU A 672 17.05 4.70 -17.04
C GLU A 672 18.06 3.76 -16.38
N HIS A 673 18.94 4.33 -15.55
CA HIS A 673 19.93 3.63 -14.76
C HIS A 673 19.73 3.88 -13.26
N VAL A 674 19.65 2.81 -12.48
CA VAL A 674 19.58 2.86 -11.02
C VAL A 674 20.80 2.19 -10.41
N VAL A 675 21.42 2.85 -9.43
CA VAL A 675 22.36 2.22 -8.51
C VAL A 675 21.65 1.98 -7.18
N MET A 676 21.59 0.73 -6.72
CA MET A 676 21.06 0.38 -5.41
C MET A 676 22.21 0.06 -4.44
N VAL A 677 22.29 0.83 -3.36
CA VAL A 677 23.30 0.70 -2.30
C VAL A 677 22.65 0.10 -1.06
N LEU A 678 23.14 -1.06 -0.63
CA LEU A 678 22.70 -1.74 0.58
C LEU A 678 23.71 -1.56 1.72
N PRO A 679 23.27 -1.57 2.99
CA PRO A 679 24.14 -1.40 4.15
C PRO A 679 25.05 -2.61 4.33
N GLU A 680 26.16 -2.43 5.02
CA GLU A 680 27.09 -3.55 5.32
C GLU A 680 26.55 -4.49 6.42
N GLN A 681 25.71 -3.97 7.31
CA GLN A 681 25.13 -4.74 8.41
C GLN A 681 24.00 -5.65 7.93
N LYS A 682 24.15 -6.95 8.23
CA LYS A 682 23.21 -8.01 7.83
C LYS A 682 21.84 -7.89 8.50
N ASP A 683 21.79 -7.47 9.76
CA ASP A 683 20.58 -7.49 10.60
C ASP A 683 19.79 -6.17 10.57
N ASN A 684 19.80 -5.48 9.43
CA ASN A 684 19.03 -4.27 9.28
C ASN A 684 17.53 -4.61 9.11
N ARG A 685 16.73 -4.29 10.12
CA ARG A 685 15.26 -4.51 10.15
C ARG A 685 14.52 -3.92 8.94
N LEU A 686 15.12 -2.94 8.26
CA LEU A 686 14.53 -2.28 7.09
C LEU A 686 14.66 -3.09 5.80
N LEU A 687 15.58 -4.07 5.71
CA LEU A 687 15.78 -4.86 4.51
C LEU A 687 14.69 -5.93 4.37
N SER A 688 14.06 -5.98 3.21
CA SER A 688 13.10 -7.03 2.85
C SER A 688 13.09 -7.26 1.35
N ARG A 689 12.51 -8.38 0.90
CA ARG A 689 12.36 -8.67 -0.53
C ARG A 689 11.50 -7.63 -1.24
N GLU A 690 10.47 -7.06 -0.58
CA GLU A 690 9.61 -6.01 -1.12
C GLU A 690 10.38 -4.70 -1.29
N LEU A 691 11.27 -4.36 -0.34
CA LEU A 691 12.16 -3.20 -0.48
C LEU A 691 13.10 -3.38 -1.67
N LEU A 692 13.76 -4.53 -1.77
CA LEU A 692 14.68 -4.84 -2.87
C LEU A 692 13.93 -4.84 -4.21
N TYR A 693 12.80 -5.54 -4.29
CA TYR A 693 11.93 -5.56 -5.46
C TYR A 693 11.51 -4.16 -5.90
N THR A 694 11.09 -3.33 -4.94
CA THR A 694 10.70 -1.94 -5.21
C THR A 694 11.88 -1.15 -5.76
N GLY A 695 13.10 -1.30 -5.22
CA GLY A 695 14.30 -0.62 -5.72
C GLY A 695 14.73 -1.09 -7.11
N ILE A 696 14.76 -2.40 -7.34
CA ILE A 696 15.12 -3.04 -8.62
C ILE A 696 14.21 -2.54 -9.74
N THR A 697 12.90 -2.52 -9.51
CA THR A 697 11.91 -2.19 -10.54
C THR A 697 11.85 -0.69 -10.91
N ARG A 698 12.59 0.17 -10.20
CA ARG A 698 12.79 1.57 -10.59
C ARG A 698 13.70 1.72 -11.81
N ALA A 699 14.55 0.73 -12.10
CA ALA A 699 15.42 0.71 -13.27
C ALA A 699 14.64 0.40 -14.56
N LYS A 700 14.80 1.21 -15.60
CA LYS A 700 14.23 0.95 -16.94
C LYS A 700 15.18 0.14 -17.82
N LEU A 701 16.46 0.48 -17.84
CA LEU A 701 17.45 -0.08 -18.76
C LEU A 701 18.61 -0.75 -18.03
N GLN A 702 19.16 -0.11 -17.01
CA GLN A 702 20.35 -0.59 -16.30
C GLN A 702 20.15 -0.58 -14.78
N LEU A 703 20.63 -1.62 -14.11
CA LEU A 703 20.64 -1.76 -12.66
C LEU A 703 22.04 -2.15 -12.18
N SER A 704 22.60 -1.31 -11.31
CA SER A 704 23.85 -1.58 -10.61
C SER A 704 23.57 -1.80 -9.13
N ILE A 705 24.18 -2.82 -8.52
CA ILE A 705 23.95 -3.17 -7.11
C ILE A 705 25.28 -3.13 -6.35
N ALA A 706 25.32 -2.36 -5.27
CA ALA A 706 26.42 -2.35 -4.30
C ALA A 706 25.94 -3.05 -3.02
N SER A 707 26.29 -4.33 -2.87
CA SER A 707 25.93 -5.17 -1.72
C SER A 707 26.90 -6.32 -1.55
N SER A 708 27.07 -6.79 -0.31
CA SER A 708 27.66 -8.11 -0.05
C SER A 708 26.63 -9.21 -0.29
N GLN A 709 27.11 -10.44 -0.51
CA GLN A 709 26.25 -11.62 -0.69
C GLN A 709 25.39 -11.91 0.55
N SER A 710 25.97 -11.75 1.75
CA SER A 710 25.29 -12.04 3.01
C SER A 710 24.13 -11.08 3.28
N VAL A 711 24.31 -9.80 2.95
CA VAL A 711 23.25 -8.77 3.05
C VAL A 711 22.17 -9.02 2.01
N TRP A 712 22.54 -9.32 0.76
CA TRP A 712 21.59 -9.66 -0.30
C TRP A 712 20.72 -10.86 0.10
N GLN A 713 21.35 -11.94 0.55
CA GLN A 713 20.67 -13.14 1.03
C GLN A 713 19.69 -12.83 2.17
N SER A 714 20.09 -12.04 3.16
CA SER A 714 19.22 -11.63 4.26
C SER A 714 18.00 -10.87 3.75
N GLY A 715 18.22 -9.88 2.89
CA GLY A 715 17.14 -9.07 2.31
C GLY A 715 16.16 -9.88 1.46
N VAL A 716 16.64 -10.81 0.63
CA VAL A 716 15.78 -11.68 -0.19
C VAL A 716 14.98 -12.67 0.67
N ASN A 717 15.58 -13.20 1.73
CA ASN A 717 14.90 -14.16 2.60
C ASN A 717 13.84 -13.49 3.48
N GLN A 718 14.07 -12.24 3.90
CA GLN A 718 13.14 -11.49 4.75
C GLN A 718 11.91 -11.03 3.97
N GLN A 719 10.73 -11.23 4.55
CA GLN A 719 9.45 -10.79 3.99
C GLN A 719 8.78 -9.82 4.96
N VAL A 720 8.18 -8.75 4.44
CA VAL A 720 7.36 -7.86 5.27
C VAL A 720 6.08 -8.58 5.64
N LYS A 721 5.85 -8.76 6.94
CA LYS A 721 4.60 -9.31 7.48
C LYS A 721 3.80 -8.18 8.12
N ARG A 722 2.56 -7.99 7.68
CA ARG A 722 1.59 -7.12 8.35
C ARG A 722 0.43 -7.94 8.84
N HIS A 723 0.02 -7.68 10.07
CA HIS A 723 -1.08 -8.38 10.71
C HIS A 723 -2.29 -7.47 10.70
N SER A 724 -3.35 -7.94 10.06
CA SER A 724 -4.62 -7.26 10.00
C SER A 724 -5.77 -8.23 10.21
N GLY A 725 -6.89 -7.67 10.64
CA GLY A 725 -8.17 -8.33 10.54
C GLY A 725 -8.83 -8.16 9.19
N LEU A 726 -8.27 -7.34 8.28
CA LEU A 726 -8.91 -6.89 7.05
C LEU A 726 -9.11 -7.99 5.98
N ALA A 727 -8.25 -9.01 5.96
CA ALA A 727 -8.31 -10.09 4.97
C ALA A 727 -9.74 -10.63 4.81
N ILE A 728 -10.17 -10.72 3.56
CA ILE A 728 -11.51 -11.14 3.18
C ILE A 728 -11.45 -12.65 2.94
N ASN A 729 -11.40 -13.41 4.02
CA ASN A 729 -11.67 -14.85 3.99
C ASN A 729 -13.12 -15.08 4.37
#